data_AF-A0A7K0CEF0-F1
#
_entry.id   AF-A0A7K0CEF0-F1
#
_cell.length_a   1.000
_cell.length_b   1.000
_cell.length_c   1.000
_cell.angle_alpha   90.00
_cell.angle_beta   90.00
_cell.angle_gamma   90.00
#
_symmetry.space_group_name_H-M   'P 1'
#
loop_
_entity.id
_entity.type
_entity.pdbx_description
1 polymer ?
#
loop_
_entity_poly.entity_id
_entity_poly.type
_entity_poly.pdbx_seq_one_letter_code
_entity_poly.pdbx_strand_id
1 'polypeptide(L)'
;MGGGRRAVDGVAAVLLFALTVLAFARLTFADPASYTRALRAVDGYDRAYDEILTDPVVRAELRAGALGIPLRSDVVIDNLPLLVPRPALEAAGDRAATALTSYLTGRTGSVSRQELLRPLAHSAQAAGERQLTALRADAEPRTAERLDELARDLKEVPAEQWRSGDASAALRPPLNAFVTDTWDPRTAARINGVLDPLLQVLGGSGSPSDDGAKPPSPSAPLLAAAPAARVAAPASAGPTVGFGYLRPVLIVAGSGPAFIAVLLVTAAVGLLAVRSSAAPVRTAATVCAGAAVLASGAGLLAWALLPAPAEPAPGLPPSVGALLADVTARLYAAAAERWALAVVALTAAAVLLPTLHRRSRRRSLAAGTLVAAQLALLPAVPPTAAAAGPLCDGSAELCDRPYDRVVQIGAHNAMATVADGFLNAHHDQTITGQLDRGVRALLLDTHYWETGETLLPPGLGLRGPTRDTLVRAVDDVVTARRGTWLCHGPCRLGASGLTAQLRAIGRWLDAHPRDVVTLIVQDGITPAATERAFREAGLTRLLARPPADPTGPWPTLGTMIRRGQRLVVFAEQADGPMPWYPNLYRYATETPYQIADPEQLDCAPNRGGAGHAKRIFLLNHFVTRDRSADRAAAARINQPEFIVGRARLCARLRGRLPTVIAVNHVQLGDAVEAARRLNRVS
;
A
#
# COMPACT_ATOMS: atom_id res chain seq x y z
N MET A 1 38.33 18.82 -56.43
CA MET A 1 37.90 17.61 -55.67
C MET A 1 37.51 17.85 -54.20
N GLY A 2 37.83 19.00 -53.57
CA GLY A 2 37.50 19.24 -52.14
C GLY A 2 36.03 19.54 -51.81
N GLY A 3 35.23 20.05 -52.75
CA GLY A 3 33.82 20.40 -52.52
C GLY A 3 32.89 19.20 -52.39
N GLY A 4 33.05 18.17 -53.24
CA GLY A 4 32.18 16.99 -53.24
C GLY A 4 32.31 16.13 -51.97
N ARG A 5 33.51 16.04 -51.38
CA ARG A 5 33.73 15.30 -50.12
C ARG A 5 33.02 15.93 -48.91
N ARG A 6 33.03 17.27 -48.82
CA ARG A 6 32.34 17.99 -47.73
C ARG A 6 30.82 17.81 -47.80
N ALA A 7 30.26 17.75 -49.01
CA ALA A 7 28.83 17.48 -49.20
C ALA A 7 28.44 16.07 -48.73
N VAL A 8 29.26 15.05 -49.05
CA VAL A 8 29.03 13.66 -48.62
C VAL A 8 29.12 13.51 -47.10
N ASP A 9 30.13 14.14 -46.47
CA ASP A 9 30.30 14.09 -45.01
C ASP A 9 29.13 14.79 -44.28
N GLY A 10 28.62 15.88 -44.83
CA GLY A 10 27.42 16.58 -44.32
C GLY A 10 26.16 15.71 -44.39
N VAL A 11 25.93 15.05 -45.53
CA VAL A 11 24.79 14.13 -45.70
C VAL A 11 24.89 12.96 -44.71
N ALA A 12 26.08 12.38 -44.53
CA ALA A 12 26.29 11.30 -43.57
C ALA A 12 26.04 11.73 -42.12
N ALA A 13 26.42 12.95 -41.73
CA ALA A 13 26.15 13.50 -40.40
C ALA A 13 24.64 13.69 -40.16
N VAL A 14 23.91 14.18 -41.16
CA VAL A 14 22.44 14.32 -41.09
C VAL A 14 21.76 12.95 -40.97
N LEU A 15 22.21 11.95 -41.74
CA LEU A 15 21.69 10.58 -41.64
C LEU A 15 21.97 9.96 -40.27
N LEU A 16 23.16 10.13 -39.72
CA LEU A 16 23.51 9.62 -38.39
C LEU A 16 22.69 10.33 -37.29
N PHE A 17 22.48 11.63 -37.41
CA PHE A 17 21.58 12.38 -36.52
C PHE A 17 20.13 11.85 -36.62
N ALA A 18 19.61 11.65 -37.83
CA ALA A 18 18.27 11.10 -38.04
C ALA A 18 18.13 9.70 -37.44
N LEU A 19 19.12 8.82 -37.62
CA LEU A 19 19.16 7.50 -36.97
C LEU A 19 19.19 7.61 -35.45
N THR A 20 19.90 8.59 -34.89
CA THR A 20 19.95 8.84 -33.44
C THR A 20 18.58 9.29 -32.92
N VAL A 21 17.89 10.19 -33.63
CA VAL A 21 16.52 10.62 -33.31
C VAL A 21 15.55 9.43 -33.37
N LEU A 22 15.62 8.60 -34.41
CA LEU A 22 14.77 7.42 -34.57
C LEU A 22 15.04 6.38 -33.48
N ALA A 23 16.30 6.12 -33.16
CA ALA A 23 16.69 5.23 -32.07
C ALA A 23 16.20 5.76 -30.71
N PHE A 24 16.38 7.05 -30.45
CA PHE A 24 15.86 7.70 -29.26
C PHE A 24 14.35 7.60 -29.14
N ALA A 25 13.62 7.90 -30.22
CA ALA A 25 12.17 7.82 -30.25
C ALA A 25 11.69 6.39 -30.02
N ARG A 26 12.36 5.40 -30.65
CA ARG A 26 12.05 3.98 -30.48
C ARG A 26 12.30 3.51 -29.05
N LEU A 27 13.44 3.87 -28.47
CA LEU A 27 13.85 3.41 -27.14
C LEU A 27 13.13 4.14 -26.01
N THR A 28 12.55 5.32 -26.27
CA THR A 28 11.94 6.18 -25.25
C THR A 28 10.44 6.26 -25.36
N PHE A 29 9.90 6.69 -26.50
CA PHE A 29 8.47 6.92 -26.64
C PHE A 29 7.71 5.68 -27.12
N ALA A 30 8.36 4.83 -27.92
CA ALA A 30 7.76 3.61 -28.47
C ALA A 30 8.08 2.34 -27.65
N ASP A 31 8.77 2.47 -26.51
CA ASP A 31 9.09 1.37 -25.61
C ASP A 31 8.08 1.34 -24.44
N PRO A 32 7.19 0.33 -24.36
CA PRO A 32 6.26 0.19 -23.23
C PRO A 32 6.96 0.16 -21.88
N ALA A 33 8.17 -0.44 -21.83
CA ALA A 33 8.92 -0.58 -20.60
C ALA A 33 9.42 0.76 -20.04
N SER A 34 9.39 1.84 -20.82
CA SER A 34 9.75 3.17 -20.34
C SER A 34 8.65 3.77 -19.46
N TYR A 35 7.37 3.54 -19.79
CA TYR A 35 6.22 4.00 -18.99
C TYR A 35 6.07 3.20 -17.70
N THR A 36 6.23 1.88 -17.77
CA THR A 36 6.10 1.01 -16.59
C THR A 36 7.26 1.24 -15.62
N ARG A 37 8.48 1.48 -16.12
CA ARG A 37 9.60 1.93 -15.28
C ARG A 37 9.37 3.29 -14.64
N ALA A 38 8.79 4.25 -15.37
CA ALA A 38 8.48 5.56 -14.81
C ALA A 38 7.44 5.44 -13.69
N LEU A 39 6.39 4.65 -13.90
CA LEU A 39 5.36 4.38 -12.89
C LEU A 39 5.94 3.69 -11.64
N ARG A 40 6.81 2.68 -11.82
CA ARG A 40 7.50 2.01 -10.70
C ARG A 40 8.47 2.94 -9.96
N ALA A 41 9.17 3.82 -10.67
CA ALA A 41 10.15 4.71 -10.08
C ALA A 41 9.54 5.82 -9.20
N VAL A 42 8.23 6.04 -9.30
CA VAL A 42 7.47 6.97 -8.46
C VAL A 42 6.50 6.24 -7.52
N ASP A 43 6.74 4.95 -7.28
CA ASP A 43 5.92 4.06 -6.46
C ASP A 43 4.44 4.07 -6.85
N GLY A 44 4.14 4.28 -8.14
CA GLY A 44 2.79 4.59 -8.62
C GLY A 44 1.74 3.51 -8.34
N TYR A 45 2.16 2.26 -8.19
CA TYR A 45 1.27 1.17 -7.78
C TYR A 45 0.93 1.23 -6.29
N ASP A 46 1.88 1.59 -5.43
CA ASP A 46 1.64 1.74 -4.00
C ASP A 46 0.81 3.01 -3.74
N ARG A 47 1.11 4.10 -4.44
CA ARG A 47 0.32 5.34 -4.43
C ARG A 47 -1.13 5.15 -4.92
N ALA A 48 -1.38 4.18 -5.79
CA ALA A 48 -2.75 3.86 -6.19
C ALA A 48 -3.59 3.41 -4.98
N TYR A 49 -3.02 2.61 -4.08
CA TYR A 49 -3.73 2.17 -2.88
C TYR A 49 -3.66 3.19 -1.75
N ASP A 50 -2.55 3.92 -1.63
CA ASP A 50 -2.29 4.76 -0.46
C ASP A 50 -2.83 6.18 -0.62
N GLU A 51 -2.81 6.72 -1.84
CA GLU A 51 -3.25 8.08 -2.16
C GLU A 51 -4.55 8.10 -2.97
N ILE A 52 -4.63 7.31 -4.05
CA ILE A 52 -5.80 7.38 -4.95
C ILE A 52 -7.05 6.78 -4.30
N LEU A 53 -6.95 5.61 -3.65
CA LEU A 53 -8.10 5.01 -2.96
C LEU A 53 -8.55 5.79 -1.71
N THR A 54 -7.71 6.68 -1.19
CA THR A 54 -8.02 7.49 -0.01
C THR A 54 -8.50 8.90 -0.37
N ASP A 55 -8.35 9.31 -1.64
CA ASP A 55 -8.78 10.61 -2.16
C ASP A 55 -10.31 10.74 -2.13
N PRO A 56 -10.87 11.77 -1.46
CA PRO A 56 -12.31 11.93 -1.30
C PRO A 56 -13.04 12.09 -2.65
N VAL A 57 -12.41 12.70 -3.65
CA VAL A 57 -12.99 12.87 -4.99
C VAL A 57 -13.07 11.51 -5.70
N VAL A 58 -11.99 10.73 -5.67
CA VAL A 58 -11.96 9.38 -6.26
C VAL A 58 -13.00 8.48 -5.59
N ARG A 59 -13.09 8.52 -4.26
CA ARG A 59 -14.09 7.72 -3.53
C ARG A 59 -15.52 8.12 -3.89
N ALA A 60 -15.81 9.41 -4.05
CA ALA A 60 -17.12 9.87 -4.50
C ALA A 60 -17.46 9.32 -5.91
N GLU A 61 -16.51 9.35 -6.84
CA GLU A 61 -16.66 8.78 -8.19
C GLU A 61 -16.87 7.26 -8.17
N LEU A 62 -16.14 6.52 -7.33
CA LEU A 62 -16.32 5.08 -7.14
C LEU A 62 -17.72 4.74 -6.60
N ARG A 63 -18.22 5.52 -5.62
CA ARG A 63 -19.58 5.38 -5.10
C ARG A 63 -20.64 5.72 -6.15
N ALA A 64 -20.37 6.68 -7.02
CA ALA A 64 -21.25 7.05 -8.13
C ALA A 64 -21.27 6.03 -9.28
N GLY A 65 -20.34 5.07 -9.28
CA GLY A 65 -20.28 4.00 -10.29
C GLY A 65 -19.41 4.30 -11.49
N ALA A 66 -18.36 5.12 -11.33
CA ALA A 66 -17.38 5.42 -12.39
C ALA A 66 -16.73 4.17 -13.02
N LEU A 67 -16.78 3.02 -12.34
CA LEU A 67 -16.32 1.71 -12.83
C LEU A 67 -17.41 0.88 -13.55
N GLY A 68 -18.58 1.46 -13.81
CA GLY A 68 -19.74 0.77 -14.41
C GLY A 68 -20.65 0.06 -13.39
N ILE A 69 -20.23 0.00 -12.11
CA ILE A 69 -21.02 -0.49 -10.98
C ILE A 69 -20.78 0.45 -9.77
N PRO A 70 -21.83 1.01 -9.15
CA PRO A 70 -21.71 1.82 -7.92
C PRO A 70 -21.16 1.01 -6.74
N LEU A 71 -20.00 1.41 -6.20
CA LEU A 71 -19.44 0.82 -4.97
C LEU A 71 -20.01 1.55 -3.75
N ARG A 72 -21.23 1.20 -3.35
CA ARG A 72 -21.99 1.95 -2.33
C ARG A 72 -21.45 1.86 -0.90
N SER A 73 -20.50 0.97 -0.63
CA SER A 73 -19.93 0.78 0.71
C SER A 73 -18.43 1.05 0.72
N ASP A 74 -17.99 1.83 1.69
CA ASP A 74 -16.57 2.09 1.94
C ASP A 74 -15.81 0.82 2.35
N VAL A 75 -16.49 -0.17 2.94
CA VAL A 75 -15.90 -1.48 3.22
C VAL A 75 -15.46 -2.15 1.93
N VAL A 76 -16.23 -2.04 0.84
CA VAL A 76 -15.85 -2.62 -0.45
C VAL A 76 -14.68 -1.85 -1.06
N ILE A 77 -14.68 -0.52 -0.98
CA ILE A 77 -13.60 0.33 -1.50
C ILE A 77 -12.30 0.07 -0.73
N ASP A 78 -12.35 -0.04 0.58
CA ASP A 78 -11.18 -0.23 1.45
C ASP A 78 -10.58 -1.63 1.29
N ASN A 79 -11.38 -2.62 0.89
CA ASN A 79 -10.94 -3.98 0.56
C ASN A 79 -10.66 -4.18 -0.94
N LEU A 80 -10.68 -3.13 -1.78
CA LEU A 80 -10.25 -3.23 -3.18
C LEU A 80 -8.85 -3.83 -3.37
N PRO A 81 -7.84 -3.59 -2.50
CA PRO A 81 -6.53 -4.24 -2.63
C PRO A 81 -6.60 -5.78 -2.59
N LEU A 82 -7.64 -6.36 -1.97
CA LEU A 82 -7.86 -7.82 -1.96
C LEU A 82 -8.37 -8.32 -3.32
N LEU A 83 -9.30 -7.57 -3.92
CA LEU A 83 -9.91 -7.92 -5.22
C LEU A 83 -8.95 -7.64 -6.38
N VAL A 84 -8.19 -6.56 -6.24
CA VAL A 84 -7.23 -6.05 -7.20
C VAL A 84 -5.88 -5.95 -6.48
N PRO A 85 -5.17 -7.06 -6.29
CA PRO A 85 -3.85 -7.08 -5.70
C PRO A 85 -2.82 -6.45 -6.64
N ARG A 86 -1.70 -6.02 -6.07
CA ARG A 86 -0.63 -5.34 -6.80
C ARG A 86 -0.21 -6.02 -8.12
N PRO A 87 -0.02 -7.35 -8.23
CA PRO A 87 0.32 -7.98 -9.51
C PRO A 87 -0.72 -7.78 -10.61
N ALA A 88 -2.01 -7.71 -10.27
CA ALA A 88 -3.07 -7.44 -11.23
C ALA A 88 -3.05 -5.98 -11.69
N LEU A 89 -2.77 -5.05 -10.78
CA LEU A 89 -2.60 -3.63 -11.10
C LEU A 89 -1.35 -3.39 -11.96
N GLU A 90 -0.25 -4.08 -11.66
CA GLU A 90 0.98 -4.07 -12.46
C GLU A 90 0.71 -4.57 -13.89
N ALA A 91 0.03 -5.71 -14.03
CA ALA A 91 -0.36 -6.24 -15.34
C ALA A 91 -1.28 -5.29 -16.13
N ALA A 92 -2.19 -4.59 -15.44
CA ALA A 92 -3.02 -3.55 -16.07
C ALA A 92 -2.18 -2.35 -16.53
N GLY A 93 -1.22 -1.91 -15.72
CA GLY A 93 -0.26 -0.86 -16.09
C GLY A 93 0.60 -1.25 -17.31
N ASP A 94 1.09 -2.49 -17.36
CA ASP A 94 1.89 -3.01 -18.48
C ASP A 94 1.07 -3.05 -19.78
N ARG A 95 -0.21 -3.43 -19.70
CA ARG A 95 -1.13 -3.35 -20.85
C ARG A 95 -1.42 -1.92 -21.27
N ALA A 96 -1.62 -1.01 -20.32
CA ALA A 96 -1.82 0.40 -20.61
C ALA A 96 -0.62 1.01 -21.35
N ALA A 97 0.59 0.72 -20.89
CA ALA A 97 1.82 1.15 -21.57
C ALA A 97 1.92 0.57 -22.99
N THR A 98 1.57 -0.70 -23.19
CA THR A 98 1.60 -1.35 -24.50
C THR A 98 0.55 -0.77 -25.46
N ALA A 99 -0.65 -0.49 -24.96
CA ALA A 99 -1.71 0.11 -25.76
C ALA A 99 -1.38 1.57 -26.13
N LEU A 100 -0.87 2.35 -25.18
CA LEU A 100 -0.43 3.73 -25.42
C LEU A 100 0.67 3.79 -26.49
N THR A 101 1.70 2.94 -26.38
CA THR A 101 2.77 2.90 -27.39
C THR A 101 2.30 2.42 -28.76
N SER A 102 1.35 1.48 -28.82
CA SER A 102 0.74 1.05 -30.09
C SER A 102 -0.05 2.17 -30.75
N TYR A 103 -0.77 2.98 -29.97
CA TYR A 103 -1.46 4.17 -30.44
C TYR A 103 -0.48 5.24 -30.94
N LEU A 104 0.53 5.60 -30.14
CA LEU A 104 1.55 6.60 -30.50
C LEU A 104 2.37 6.22 -31.73
N THR A 105 2.54 4.92 -32.00
CA THR A 105 3.24 4.42 -33.19
C THR A 105 2.33 4.20 -34.40
N GLY A 106 1.03 4.53 -34.28
CA GLY A 106 0.06 4.39 -35.36
C GLY A 106 -0.28 2.94 -35.71
N ARG A 107 0.03 1.96 -34.84
CA ARG A 107 -0.35 0.56 -35.04
C ARG A 107 -1.83 0.31 -34.76
N THR A 108 -2.42 1.10 -33.86
CA THR A 108 -3.84 1.04 -33.52
C THR A 108 -4.45 2.44 -33.58
N GLY A 109 -5.71 2.54 -34.01
CA GLY A 109 -6.44 3.82 -34.11
C GLY A 109 -7.05 4.29 -32.80
N SER A 110 -7.16 3.42 -31.79
CA SER A 110 -7.74 3.73 -30.48
C SER A 110 -7.21 2.81 -29.38
N VAL A 111 -7.47 3.17 -28.13
CA VAL A 111 -7.19 2.36 -26.94
C VAL A 111 -8.53 1.91 -26.34
N SER A 112 -8.79 0.60 -26.30
CA SER A 112 -10.02 0.07 -25.73
C SER A 112 -9.97 0.06 -24.20
N ARG A 113 -10.92 0.75 -23.56
CA ARG A 113 -11.09 0.75 -22.10
C ARG A 113 -11.26 -0.67 -21.55
N GLN A 114 -11.98 -1.54 -22.27
CA GLN A 114 -12.24 -2.91 -21.83
C GLN A 114 -10.95 -3.75 -21.81
N GLU A 115 -10.05 -3.54 -22.77
CA GLU A 115 -8.77 -4.27 -22.84
C GLU A 115 -7.82 -3.87 -21.72
N LEU A 116 -7.83 -2.58 -21.33
CA LEU A 116 -7.06 -2.05 -20.20
C LEU A 116 -7.53 -2.62 -18.86
N LEU A 117 -8.85 -2.71 -18.66
CA LEU A 117 -9.44 -3.16 -17.39
C LEU A 117 -9.50 -4.68 -17.24
N ARG A 118 -9.25 -5.43 -18.32
CA ARG A 118 -9.34 -6.91 -18.34
C ARG A 118 -8.51 -7.61 -17.24
N PRO A 119 -7.24 -7.22 -16.93
CA PRO A 119 -6.48 -7.84 -15.84
C PRO A 119 -7.13 -7.64 -14.48
N LEU A 120 -7.69 -6.46 -14.24
CA LEU A 120 -8.37 -6.13 -12.97
C LEU A 120 -9.66 -6.94 -12.83
N ALA A 121 -10.46 -7.02 -13.90
CA ALA A 121 -11.68 -7.81 -13.93
C ALA A 121 -11.40 -9.31 -13.68
N HIS A 122 -10.39 -9.86 -14.36
CA HIS A 122 -9.98 -11.26 -14.16
C HIS A 122 -9.48 -11.51 -12.73
N SER A 123 -8.73 -10.56 -12.15
CA SER A 123 -8.27 -10.69 -10.77
C SER A 123 -9.42 -10.65 -9.77
N ALA A 124 -10.36 -9.72 -9.94
CA ALA A 124 -11.53 -9.61 -9.08
C ALA A 124 -12.38 -10.89 -9.15
N GLN A 125 -12.58 -11.44 -10.36
CA GLN A 125 -13.25 -12.73 -10.55
C GLN A 125 -12.50 -13.86 -9.82
N ALA A 126 -11.19 -13.96 -10.00
CA ALA A 126 -10.37 -14.99 -9.34
C ALA A 126 -10.37 -14.85 -7.80
N ALA A 127 -10.40 -13.62 -7.27
CA ALA A 127 -10.53 -13.36 -5.84
C ALA A 127 -11.90 -13.83 -5.31
N GLY A 128 -12.98 -13.50 -6.03
CA GLY A 128 -14.33 -13.98 -5.71
C GLY A 128 -14.43 -15.51 -5.73
N GLU A 129 -13.87 -16.17 -6.75
CA GLU A 129 -13.83 -17.64 -6.86
C GLU A 129 -13.04 -18.29 -5.72
N ARG A 130 -11.89 -17.71 -5.33
CA ARG A 130 -11.13 -18.19 -4.16
C ARG A 130 -11.92 -18.09 -2.86
N GLN A 131 -12.59 -16.96 -2.64
CA GLN A 131 -13.41 -16.77 -1.43
C GLN A 131 -14.59 -17.74 -1.41
N LEU A 132 -15.25 -17.94 -2.55
CA LEU A 132 -16.32 -18.92 -2.68
C LEU A 132 -15.81 -20.35 -2.45
N THR A 133 -14.61 -20.68 -2.93
CA THR A 133 -13.96 -21.99 -2.69
C THR A 133 -13.63 -22.19 -1.21
N ALA A 134 -13.13 -21.16 -0.53
CA ALA A 134 -12.87 -21.22 0.90
C ALA A 134 -14.18 -21.45 1.69
N LEU A 135 -15.24 -20.69 1.37
CA LEU A 135 -16.56 -20.87 1.97
C LEU A 135 -17.13 -22.27 1.73
N ARG A 136 -16.90 -22.88 0.56
CA ARG A 136 -17.29 -24.27 0.25
C ARG A 136 -16.48 -25.29 1.03
N ALA A 137 -15.17 -25.09 1.16
CA ALA A 137 -14.31 -25.96 1.97
C ALA A 137 -14.72 -25.94 3.44
N ASP A 138 -15.29 -24.83 3.89
CA ASP A 138 -15.86 -24.67 5.22
C ASP A 138 -17.33 -25.12 5.31
N ALA A 139 -17.92 -25.68 4.24
CA ALA A 139 -19.29 -26.16 4.21
C ALA A 139 -19.37 -27.71 4.27
N GLU A 140 -20.47 -28.26 4.79
CA GLU A 140 -20.76 -29.70 4.64
C GLU A 140 -20.84 -30.10 3.15
N PRO A 141 -20.45 -31.32 2.74
CA PRO A 141 -20.38 -31.70 1.32
C PRO A 141 -21.67 -31.46 0.51
N ARG A 142 -22.84 -31.74 1.10
CA ARG A 142 -24.14 -31.48 0.46
C ARG A 142 -24.45 -30.00 0.34
N THR A 143 -24.03 -29.20 1.32
CA THR A 143 -24.22 -27.75 1.28
C THR A 143 -23.25 -27.09 0.31
N ALA A 144 -22.03 -27.63 0.15
CA ALA A 144 -21.10 -27.20 -0.87
C ALA A 144 -21.66 -27.42 -2.30
N GLU A 145 -22.30 -28.56 -2.55
CA GLU A 145 -23.00 -28.84 -3.83
C GLU A 145 -24.16 -27.86 -4.08
N ARG A 146 -24.95 -27.53 -3.06
CA ARG A 146 -26.04 -26.55 -3.17
C ARG A 146 -25.54 -25.12 -3.31
N LEU A 147 -24.40 -24.77 -2.71
CA LEU A 147 -23.72 -23.50 -2.94
C LEU A 147 -23.17 -23.41 -4.38
N ASP A 148 -22.80 -24.54 -5.00
CA ASP A 148 -22.46 -24.61 -6.43
C ASP A 148 -23.67 -24.35 -7.33
N GLU A 149 -24.84 -24.89 -6.96
CA GLU A 149 -26.11 -24.62 -7.65
C GLU A 149 -26.51 -23.14 -7.52
N LEU A 150 -26.53 -22.60 -6.30
CA LEU A 150 -26.80 -21.19 -6.07
C LEU A 150 -25.84 -20.29 -6.84
N ALA A 151 -24.54 -20.57 -6.81
CA ALA A 151 -23.55 -19.78 -7.54
C ALA A 151 -23.72 -19.87 -9.07
N ARG A 152 -24.23 -20.99 -9.59
CA ARG A 152 -24.58 -21.15 -11.01
C ARG A 152 -25.82 -20.35 -11.35
N ASP A 153 -26.86 -20.46 -10.55
CA ASP A 153 -28.12 -19.74 -10.75
C ASP A 153 -27.92 -18.22 -10.69
N LEU A 154 -27.07 -17.75 -9.78
CA LEU A 154 -26.69 -16.34 -9.68
C LEU A 154 -25.90 -15.83 -10.90
N LYS A 155 -25.16 -16.69 -11.60
CA LYS A 155 -24.45 -16.31 -12.85
C LYS A 155 -25.40 -16.15 -14.04
N GLU A 156 -26.53 -16.85 -14.02
CA GLU A 156 -27.56 -16.73 -15.05
C GLU A 156 -28.41 -15.45 -14.89
N VAL A 157 -28.27 -14.72 -13.79
CA VAL A 157 -28.93 -13.42 -13.57
C VAL A 157 -28.34 -12.36 -14.52
N PRO A 158 -29.13 -11.77 -15.45
CA PRO A 158 -28.65 -10.79 -16.41
C PRO A 158 -28.02 -9.55 -15.76
N ALA A 159 -26.93 -9.05 -16.37
CA ALA A 159 -26.17 -7.88 -15.89
C ALA A 159 -27.03 -6.63 -15.71
N GLU A 160 -28.12 -6.49 -16.47
CA GLU A 160 -29.05 -5.37 -16.44
C GLU A 160 -29.88 -5.35 -15.14
N GLN A 161 -30.24 -6.52 -14.61
CA GLN A 161 -30.99 -6.65 -13.35
C GLN A 161 -30.14 -6.30 -12.14
N TRP A 162 -28.83 -6.57 -12.20
CA TRP A 162 -27.87 -6.12 -11.17
C TRP A 162 -27.77 -4.59 -11.09
N ARG A 163 -28.06 -3.87 -12.18
CA ARG A 163 -27.96 -2.40 -12.26
C ARG A 163 -29.24 -1.67 -11.86
N SER A 164 -30.42 -2.30 -11.99
CA SER A 164 -31.72 -1.61 -11.87
C SER A 164 -32.30 -1.50 -10.45
N GLY A 165 -31.68 -2.06 -9.42
CA GLY A 165 -32.30 -2.16 -8.09
C GLY A 165 -33.32 -3.31 -7.96
N ASP A 166 -33.68 -3.95 -9.07
CA ASP A 166 -34.47 -5.20 -9.11
C ASP A 166 -33.64 -6.44 -8.72
N ALA A 167 -32.37 -6.25 -8.37
CA ALA A 167 -31.48 -7.33 -7.96
C ALA A 167 -32.09 -8.18 -6.82
N SER A 168 -32.81 -7.59 -5.87
CA SER A 168 -33.50 -8.33 -4.81
C SER A 168 -34.59 -9.27 -5.32
N ALA A 169 -35.30 -8.91 -6.40
CA ALA A 169 -36.31 -9.76 -7.02
C ALA A 169 -35.64 -10.90 -7.82
N ALA A 170 -34.51 -10.64 -8.46
CA ALA A 170 -33.72 -11.65 -9.17
C ALA A 170 -32.98 -12.62 -8.22
N LEU A 171 -32.57 -12.14 -7.04
CA LEU A 171 -31.90 -12.91 -5.99
C LEU A 171 -32.86 -13.82 -5.21
N ARG A 172 -34.14 -13.45 -5.13
CA ARG A 172 -35.11 -14.14 -4.27
C ARG A 172 -35.37 -15.60 -4.68
N PRO A 173 -35.66 -15.94 -5.95
CA PRO A 173 -35.86 -17.33 -6.36
C PRO A 173 -34.66 -18.25 -6.07
N PRO A 174 -33.41 -17.91 -6.46
CA PRO A 174 -32.28 -18.80 -6.22
C PRO A 174 -31.93 -18.91 -4.73
N LEU A 175 -32.09 -17.84 -3.94
CA LEU A 175 -31.88 -17.93 -2.49
C LEU A 175 -32.96 -18.76 -1.79
N ASN A 176 -34.24 -18.60 -2.17
CA ASN A 176 -35.33 -19.38 -1.60
C ASN A 176 -35.23 -20.86 -1.97
N ALA A 177 -34.80 -21.18 -3.20
CA ALA A 177 -34.48 -22.54 -3.63
C ALA A 177 -33.32 -23.11 -2.81
N PHE A 178 -32.19 -22.39 -2.72
CA PHE A 178 -31.07 -22.79 -1.87
C PHE A 178 -31.50 -23.08 -0.43
N VAL A 179 -32.36 -22.26 0.16
CA VAL A 179 -32.87 -22.47 1.52
C VAL A 179 -33.80 -23.68 1.61
N THR A 180 -34.71 -23.84 0.65
CA THR A 180 -35.68 -24.95 0.63
C THR A 180 -34.98 -26.29 0.43
N ASP A 181 -33.94 -26.30 -0.39
CA ASP A 181 -33.18 -27.50 -0.67
C ASP A 181 -32.21 -27.80 0.46
N THR A 182 -31.62 -26.77 1.09
CA THR A 182 -30.61 -26.94 2.14
C THR A 182 -31.18 -27.51 3.43
N TRP A 183 -32.36 -27.06 3.86
CA TRP A 183 -32.93 -27.37 5.17
C TRP A 183 -34.25 -28.16 5.07
N ASP A 184 -34.62 -28.84 6.17
CA ASP A 184 -35.91 -29.53 6.22
C ASP A 184 -37.09 -28.54 6.02
N PRO A 185 -38.25 -28.99 5.51
CA PRO A 185 -39.33 -28.09 5.13
C PRO A 185 -39.79 -27.11 6.23
N ARG A 186 -39.71 -27.50 7.52
CA ARG A 186 -40.12 -26.64 8.64
C ARG A 186 -39.07 -25.59 8.97
N THR A 187 -37.79 -25.90 8.75
CA THR A 187 -36.67 -24.97 8.98
C THR A 187 -36.50 -24.04 7.79
N ALA A 188 -36.58 -24.56 6.56
CA ALA A 188 -36.59 -23.78 5.33
C ALA A 188 -37.71 -22.72 5.32
N ALA A 189 -38.94 -23.10 5.66
CA ALA A 189 -40.07 -22.15 5.73
C ALA A 189 -39.83 -21.02 6.74
N ARG A 190 -39.15 -21.31 7.87
CA ARG A 190 -38.80 -20.30 8.88
C ARG A 190 -37.68 -19.37 8.42
N ILE A 191 -36.65 -19.91 7.75
CA ILE A 191 -35.54 -19.12 7.20
C ILE A 191 -36.04 -18.21 6.07
N ASN A 192 -36.81 -18.74 5.12
CA ASN A 192 -37.38 -17.96 4.02
C ASN A 192 -38.31 -16.84 4.52
N GLY A 193 -39.07 -17.09 5.60
CA GLY A 193 -39.89 -16.06 6.24
C GLY A 193 -39.11 -14.87 6.84
N VAL A 194 -37.82 -15.04 7.14
CA VAL A 194 -36.91 -13.98 7.60
C VAL A 194 -36.10 -13.37 6.45
N LEU A 195 -35.80 -14.16 5.42
CA LEU A 195 -35.05 -13.75 4.24
C LEU A 195 -35.83 -12.73 3.38
N ASP A 196 -37.14 -12.94 3.23
CA ASP A 196 -38.00 -12.10 2.41
C ASP A 196 -38.04 -10.62 2.85
N PRO A 197 -38.20 -10.29 4.16
CA PRO A 197 -38.06 -8.93 4.67
C PRO A 197 -36.66 -8.32 4.46
N LEU A 198 -35.59 -9.10 4.64
CA LEU A 198 -34.20 -8.66 4.46
C LEU A 198 -33.91 -8.28 3.01
N LEU A 199 -34.38 -9.08 2.05
CA LEU A 199 -34.24 -8.81 0.62
C LEU A 199 -35.05 -7.57 0.19
N GLN A 200 -36.18 -7.28 0.84
CA GLN A 200 -36.96 -6.05 0.59
C GLN A 200 -36.23 -4.78 1.07
N VAL A 201 -35.59 -4.84 2.24
CA VAL A 201 -34.76 -3.73 2.76
C VAL A 201 -33.55 -3.46 1.85
N LEU A 202 -32.90 -4.51 1.35
CA LEU A 202 -31.78 -4.40 0.41
C LEU A 202 -32.20 -3.91 -1.00
N GLY A 203 -33.47 -4.10 -1.37
CA GLY A 203 -34.03 -3.74 -2.67
C GLY A 203 -34.56 -2.30 -2.80
N GLY A 204 -34.47 -1.49 -1.74
CA GLY A 204 -34.86 -0.08 -1.80
C GLY A 204 -36.35 0.20 -1.94
N SER A 205 -37.23 -0.74 -1.56
CA SER A 205 -38.69 -0.54 -1.57
C SER A 205 -39.32 -0.98 -0.25
N GLY A 206 -39.03 -0.24 0.82
CA GLY A 206 -39.67 -0.48 2.11
C GLY A 206 -39.30 0.57 3.14
N SER A 207 -40.01 1.70 3.12
CA SER A 207 -40.19 2.46 4.36
C SER A 207 -40.99 1.56 5.32
N PRO A 208 -40.61 1.41 6.60
CA PRO A 208 -41.41 0.66 7.55
C PRO A 208 -42.81 1.28 7.60
N SER A 209 -43.82 0.49 7.30
CA SER A 209 -45.22 0.85 7.51
C SER A 209 -45.43 1.22 8.98
N ASP A 210 -46.06 2.38 9.18
CA ASP A 210 -46.55 2.90 10.45
C ASP A 210 -47.29 1.81 11.25
N ASP A 211 -46.71 1.42 12.39
CA ASP A 211 -47.48 1.05 13.57
C ASP A 211 -46.83 1.71 14.80
N GLY A 212 -47.34 2.91 15.14
CA GLY A 212 -47.64 3.26 16.52
C GLY A 212 -46.56 3.87 17.43
N ALA A 213 -45.37 4.25 16.97
CA ALA A 213 -44.42 5.01 17.79
C ALA A 213 -43.95 6.29 17.08
N LYS A 214 -44.66 7.38 17.40
CA LYS A 214 -44.47 8.75 16.92
C LYS A 214 -42.98 9.16 16.88
N PRO A 215 -42.36 9.39 15.71
CA PRO A 215 -41.09 10.11 15.65
C PRO A 215 -41.32 11.59 16.03
N PRO A 216 -40.41 12.24 16.76
CA PRO A 216 -40.47 13.68 16.91
C PRO A 216 -40.29 14.36 15.55
N SER A 217 -41.34 15.07 15.14
CA SER A 217 -41.53 15.87 13.94
C SER A 217 -40.33 16.79 13.58
N PRO A 218 -39.87 16.81 12.31
CA PRO A 218 -39.14 17.93 11.75
C PRO A 218 -40.13 18.93 11.12
N SER A 219 -40.34 20.06 11.79
CA SER A 219 -41.02 21.21 11.17
C SER A 219 -40.03 21.93 10.26
N ALA A 220 -40.26 21.83 8.95
CA ALA A 220 -39.67 22.63 7.87
C ALA A 220 -40.00 24.14 8.04
N PRO A 221 -39.53 25.09 7.19
CA PRO A 221 -38.80 24.92 5.91
C PRO A 221 -37.62 25.88 5.73
N LEU A 222 -36.86 25.73 4.63
CA LEU A 222 -36.57 26.81 3.68
C LEU A 222 -35.48 26.41 2.67
N LEU A 223 -35.93 26.14 1.44
CA LEU A 223 -35.20 26.58 0.26
C LEU A 223 -35.31 28.12 0.23
N ALA A 224 -34.23 28.81 0.58
CA ALA A 224 -34.03 30.21 0.24
C ALA A 224 -32.52 30.48 0.08
N ALA A 225 -32.20 31.02 -1.09
CA ALA A 225 -30.93 31.53 -1.61
C ALA A 225 -29.79 31.91 -0.63
N ALA A 226 -28.60 31.41 -0.99
CA ALA A 226 -27.25 32.02 -0.91
C ALA A 226 -26.56 32.19 0.47
N PRO A 227 -25.21 32.31 0.55
CA PRO A 227 -24.17 32.23 -0.48
C PRO A 227 -23.12 31.12 -0.23
N ALA A 228 -22.20 30.93 -1.18
CA ALA A 228 -21.04 30.06 -1.07
C ALA A 228 -20.28 30.26 0.26
N ALA A 229 -20.35 29.27 1.15
CA ALA A 229 -19.46 29.17 2.29
C ALA A 229 -18.08 28.74 1.78
N ARG A 230 -17.21 29.73 1.60
CA ARG A 230 -15.76 29.55 1.46
C ARG A 230 -15.28 28.77 2.68
N VAL A 231 -14.93 27.50 2.49
CA VAL A 231 -14.04 26.80 3.42
C VAL A 231 -12.70 27.52 3.34
N ALA A 232 -12.34 28.17 4.44
CA ALA A 232 -11.07 28.83 4.60
C ALA A 232 -9.94 27.82 4.37
N ALA A 233 -9.22 28.01 3.27
CA ALA A 233 -7.86 27.52 3.15
C ALA A 233 -7.04 28.05 4.33
N PRO A 234 -6.09 27.28 4.88
CA PRO A 234 -5.16 27.83 5.85
C PRO A 234 -4.31 28.90 5.15
N ALA A 235 -4.60 30.16 5.44
CA ALA A 235 -3.81 31.30 5.00
C ALA A 235 -2.73 31.60 6.03
N SER A 236 -1.48 31.28 5.69
CA SER A 236 -0.33 32.16 5.90
C SER A 236 0.95 31.57 5.29
N ALA A 237 1.00 31.57 3.96
CA ALA A 237 2.25 31.93 3.27
C ALA A 237 1.96 33.28 2.60
N GLY A 238 2.56 34.34 3.14
CA GLY A 238 2.33 35.71 2.72
C GLY A 238 2.75 35.99 1.26
N PRO A 239 2.25 37.09 0.68
CA PRO A 239 2.44 37.41 -0.73
C PRO A 239 3.71 38.24 -0.92
N THR A 240 4.73 37.69 -1.56
CA THR A 240 5.75 38.51 -2.23
C THR A 240 6.38 37.77 -3.40
N VAL A 241 6.06 38.27 -4.59
CA VAL A 241 6.99 38.57 -5.69
C VAL A 241 7.69 37.38 -6.37
N GLY A 242 7.22 37.06 -7.57
CA GLY A 242 8.10 36.84 -8.73
C GLY A 242 8.92 35.54 -8.77
N PHE A 243 8.27 34.38 -8.82
CA PHE A 243 8.95 33.12 -9.21
C PHE A 243 8.71 32.70 -10.68
N GLY A 244 8.22 33.62 -11.52
CA GLY A 244 8.22 33.47 -12.98
C GLY A 244 9.63 33.40 -13.60
N TYR A 245 10.67 33.67 -12.82
CA TYR A 245 12.07 33.73 -13.30
C TYR A 245 13.01 32.70 -12.66
N LEU A 246 12.52 31.84 -11.75
CA LEU A 246 13.33 30.76 -11.14
C LEU A 246 13.12 29.38 -11.80
N ARG A 247 12.11 29.27 -12.69
CA ARG A 247 11.82 28.10 -13.53
C ARG A 247 12.97 27.71 -14.49
N PRO A 248 13.85 28.62 -14.95
CA PRO A 248 15.06 28.22 -15.69
C PRO A 248 16.20 27.77 -14.77
N VAL A 249 16.34 28.33 -13.56
CA VAL A 249 17.61 28.25 -12.79
C VAL A 249 17.81 26.91 -12.09
N LEU A 250 16.75 26.28 -11.57
CA LEU A 250 16.88 24.98 -10.91
C LEU A 250 16.91 23.80 -11.88
N ILE A 251 16.38 23.98 -13.10
CA ILE A 251 16.36 22.93 -14.12
C ILE A 251 17.57 23.03 -15.08
N VAL A 252 18.21 24.21 -15.15
CA VAL A 252 19.54 24.39 -15.75
C VAL A 252 20.62 23.56 -15.03
N ALA A 253 20.46 23.22 -13.75
CA ALA A 253 21.54 22.57 -12.99
C ALA A 253 21.83 21.09 -13.33
N GLY A 254 20.90 20.36 -13.97
CA GLY A 254 21.05 18.91 -14.19
C GLY A 254 21.64 18.48 -15.54
N SER A 255 21.35 19.22 -16.62
CA SER A 255 21.63 18.76 -17.99
C SER A 255 22.13 19.85 -18.94
N GLY A 256 21.78 21.13 -18.74
CA GLY A 256 22.22 22.25 -19.59
C GLY A 256 23.75 22.43 -19.68
N PRO A 257 24.48 22.48 -18.56
CA PRO A 257 25.95 22.57 -18.53
C PRO A 257 26.63 21.38 -19.20
N ALA A 258 26.05 20.17 -19.10
CA ALA A 258 26.56 18.97 -19.75
C ALA A 258 26.42 19.05 -21.28
N PHE A 259 25.29 19.55 -21.79
CA PHE A 259 25.13 19.79 -23.24
C PHE A 259 26.11 20.85 -23.75
N ILE A 260 26.30 21.95 -23.02
CA ILE A 260 27.26 23.00 -23.39
C ILE A 260 28.70 22.48 -23.36
N ALA A 261 29.09 21.75 -22.31
CA ALA A 261 30.42 21.17 -22.18
C ALA A 261 30.71 20.13 -23.27
N VAL A 262 29.74 19.27 -23.60
CA VAL A 262 29.87 18.31 -24.70
C VAL A 262 29.99 19.05 -26.04
N LEU A 263 29.22 20.10 -26.28
CA LEU A 263 29.30 20.90 -27.51
C LEU A 263 30.69 21.57 -27.66
N LEU A 264 31.23 22.13 -26.57
CA LEU A 264 32.58 22.73 -26.54
C LEU A 264 33.69 21.69 -26.72
N VAL A 265 33.60 20.53 -26.05
CA VAL A 265 34.57 19.43 -26.21
C VAL A 265 34.51 18.85 -27.62
N THR A 266 33.33 18.69 -28.20
CA THR A 266 33.15 18.18 -29.57
C THR A 266 33.72 19.16 -30.60
N ALA A 267 33.51 20.47 -30.42
CA ALA A 267 34.10 21.51 -31.25
C ALA A 267 35.64 21.54 -31.17
N ALA A 268 36.20 21.43 -29.96
CA ALA A 268 37.64 21.37 -29.74
C ALA A 268 38.29 20.09 -30.32
N VAL A 269 37.61 18.94 -30.20
CA VAL A 269 38.07 17.66 -30.75
C VAL A 269 37.98 17.64 -32.28
N GLY A 270 36.93 18.23 -32.87
CA GLY A 270 36.82 18.41 -34.32
C GLY A 270 38.00 19.18 -34.90
N LEU A 271 38.49 20.20 -34.19
CA LEU A 271 39.68 20.97 -34.56
C LEU A 271 40.99 20.17 -34.46
N LEU A 272 41.08 19.19 -33.53
CA LEU A 272 42.27 18.37 -33.29
C LEU A 272 42.32 17.10 -34.18
N ALA A 273 41.18 16.45 -34.43
CA ALA A 273 41.07 15.23 -35.24
C ALA A 273 41.39 15.45 -36.73
N VAL A 274 41.16 16.68 -37.23
CA VAL A 274 41.37 17.08 -38.63
C VAL A 274 42.85 17.15 -39.01
N ARG A 275 43.77 17.33 -38.05
CA ARG A 275 45.18 17.61 -38.35
C ARG A 275 46.08 16.39 -38.55
N SER A 276 45.67 15.16 -38.21
CA SER A 276 46.70 14.09 -38.08
C SER A 276 46.29 12.62 -38.25
N SER A 277 45.22 12.34 -39.01
CA SER A 277 44.67 10.99 -39.19
C SER A 277 44.49 10.61 -40.67
N ALA A 278 44.46 9.31 -41.00
CA ALA A 278 44.18 8.83 -42.35
C ALA A 278 42.78 9.27 -42.83
N ALA A 279 42.62 9.46 -44.14
CA ALA A 279 41.40 9.99 -44.75
C ALA A 279 40.08 9.34 -44.25
N PRO A 280 39.92 8.01 -44.19
CA PRO A 280 38.65 7.39 -43.78
C PRO A 280 38.29 7.65 -42.30
N VAL A 281 39.30 7.74 -41.43
CA VAL A 281 39.09 7.95 -39.99
C VAL A 281 38.75 9.40 -39.66
N ARG A 282 39.32 10.36 -40.41
CA ARG A 282 38.87 11.76 -40.31
C ARG A 282 37.40 11.89 -40.70
N THR A 283 37.00 11.29 -41.83
CA THR A 283 35.62 11.34 -42.31
C THR A 283 34.64 10.80 -41.27
N ALA A 284 34.92 9.64 -40.67
CA ALA A 284 34.06 9.08 -39.62
C ALA A 284 33.98 9.98 -38.37
N ALA A 285 35.12 10.52 -37.91
CA ALA A 285 35.14 11.42 -36.75
C ALA A 285 34.40 12.74 -37.01
N THR A 286 34.52 13.31 -38.22
CA THR A 286 33.79 14.54 -38.61
C THR A 286 32.29 14.30 -38.72
N VAL A 287 31.87 13.13 -39.20
CA VAL A 287 30.46 12.72 -39.26
C VAL A 287 29.86 12.58 -37.86
N CYS A 288 30.55 11.92 -36.93
CA CYS A 288 30.11 11.79 -35.54
C CYS A 288 30.05 13.14 -34.81
N ALA A 289 31.05 14.02 -35.01
CA ALA A 289 31.05 15.36 -34.42
C ALA A 289 29.91 16.23 -34.96
N GLY A 290 29.65 16.20 -36.28
CA GLY A 290 28.52 16.89 -36.88
C GLY A 290 27.17 16.40 -36.34
N ALA A 291 27.00 15.08 -36.22
CA ALA A 291 25.79 14.49 -35.63
C ALA A 291 25.60 14.88 -34.16
N ALA A 292 26.67 14.93 -33.35
CA ALA A 292 26.60 15.35 -31.95
C ALA A 292 26.17 16.82 -31.78
N VAL A 293 26.64 17.72 -32.65
CA VAL A 293 26.22 19.14 -32.65
C VAL A 293 24.75 19.27 -33.00
N LEU A 294 24.29 18.60 -34.08
CA LEU A 294 22.88 18.58 -34.46
C LEU A 294 21.99 18.01 -33.34
N ALA A 295 22.42 16.91 -32.71
CA ALA A 295 21.70 16.29 -31.60
C ALA A 295 21.64 17.20 -30.35
N SER A 296 22.73 17.91 -30.03
CA SER A 296 22.74 18.84 -28.91
C SER A 296 21.79 20.03 -29.16
N GLY A 297 21.82 20.61 -30.36
CA GLY A 297 20.93 21.71 -30.74
C GLY A 297 19.46 21.31 -30.76
N ALA A 298 19.15 20.14 -31.32
CA ALA A 298 17.79 19.60 -31.32
C ALA A 298 17.28 19.30 -29.90
N GLY A 299 18.15 18.76 -29.04
CA GLY A 299 17.83 18.54 -27.63
C GLY A 299 17.50 19.83 -26.88
N LEU A 300 18.32 20.86 -27.01
CA LEU A 300 18.10 22.17 -26.41
C LEU A 300 16.78 22.81 -26.90
N LEU A 301 16.52 22.74 -28.20
CA LEU A 301 15.29 23.29 -28.79
C LEU A 301 14.06 22.53 -28.29
N ALA A 302 14.08 21.19 -28.32
CA ALA A 302 12.98 20.37 -27.81
C ALA A 302 12.72 20.67 -26.33
N TRP A 303 13.77 20.79 -25.53
CA TRP A 303 13.66 21.10 -24.11
C TRP A 303 13.07 22.49 -23.84
N ALA A 304 13.39 23.49 -24.66
CA ALA A 304 12.83 24.84 -24.58
C ALA A 304 11.35 24.92 -25.00
N LEU A 305 10.90 23.99 -25.85
CA LEU A 305 9.54 23.97 -26.38
C LEU A 305 8.57 23.05 -25.62
N LEU A 306 9.08 22.09 -24.85
CA LEU A 306 8.25 21.15 -24.10
C LEU A 306 7.55 21.84 -22.92
N PRO A 307 6.27 21.51 -22.65
CA PRO A 307 5.57 22.01 -21.47
C PRO A 307 6.22 21.50 -20.18
N ALA A 308 6.05 22.25 -19.09
CA ALA A 308 6.57 21.80 -17.81
C ALA A 308 5.83 20.53 -17.34
N PRO A 309 6.55 19.57 -16.73
CA PRO A 309 5.95 18.30 -16.32
C PRO A 309 4.97 18.42 -15.13
N ALA A 310 4.86 19.59 -14.50
CA ALA A 310 4.21 19.77 -13.21
C ALA A 310 2.79 20.37 -13.27
N GLU A 311 2.20 20.58 -14.45
CA GLU A 311 0.84 21.11 -14.52
C GLU A 311 -0.17 19.95 -14.48
N PRO A 312 -0.91 19.75 -13.36
CA PRO A 312 -1.94 18.72 -13.31
C PRO A 312 -2.99 19.03 -14.37
N ALA A 313 -3.38 18.01 -15.14
CA ALA A 313 -4.42 18.17 -16.13
C ALA A 313 -5.71 18.67 -15.43
N PRO A 314 -6.31 19.77 -15.90
CA PRO A 314 -7.50 20.32 -15.27
C PRO A 314 -8.64 19.28 -15.29
N GLY A 315 -9.32 19.11 -14.15
CA GLY A 315 -10.47 18.21 -14.01
C GLY A 315 -10.17 16.79 -13.48
N LEU A 316 -8.91 16.46 -13.16
CA LEU A 316 -8.58 15.20 -12.49
C LEU A 316 -8.64 15.31 -10.96
N PRO A 317 -8.95 14.20 -10.25
CA PRO A 317 -8.76 14.13 -8.80
C PRO A 317 -7.31 14.48 -8.40
N PRO A 318 -7.09 15.20 -7.27
CA PRO A 318 -5.75 15.67 -6.88
C PRO A 318 -4.69 14.57 -6.81
N SER A 319 -5.00 13.41 -6.21
CA SER A 319 -4.08 12.28 -6.10
C SER A 319 -3.67 11.72 -7.47
N VAL A 320 -4.62 11.59 -8.39
CA VAL A 320 -4.41 11.11 -9.76
C VAL A 320 -3.57 12.13 -10.53
N GLY A 321 -3.89 13.41 -10.41
CA GLY A 321 -3.13 14.50 -11.03
C GLY A 321 -1.68 14.54 -10.55
N ALA A 322 -1.45 14.38 -9.24
CA ALA A 322 -0.11 14.33 -8.65
C ALA A 322 0.69 13.13 -9.16
N LEU A 323 0.09 11.92 -9.16
CA LEU A 323 0.75 10.74 -9.71
C LEU A 323 1.14 10.93 -11.18
N LEU A 324 0.22 11.44 -12.00
CA LEU A 324 0.51 11.68 -13.43
C LEU A 324 1.60 12.73 -13.64
N ALA A 325 1.63 13.79 -12.82
CA ALA A 325 2.69 14.79 -12.86
C ALA A 325 4.05 14.17 -12.54
N ASP A 326 4.15 13.33 -11.52
CA ASP A 326 5.41 12.68 -11.13
C ASP A 326 5.87 11.64 -12.16
N VAL A 327 4.93 10.84 -12.71
CA VAL A 327 5.23 9.93 -13.83
C VAL A 327 5.74 10.71 -15.03
N THR A 328 5.11 11.84 -15.37
CA THR A 328 5.51 12.69 -16.49
C THR A 328 6.90 13.30 -16.25
N ALA A 329 7.16 13.82 -15.05
CA ALA A 329 8.46 14.33 -14.66
C ALA A 329 9.54 13.25 -14.78
N ARG A 330 9.24 12.01 -14.34
CA ARG A 330 10.20 10.90 -14.45
C ARG A 330 10.45 10.48 -15.88
N LEU A 331 9.43 10.47 -16.73
CA LEU A 331 9.56 10.22 -18.17
C LEU A 331 10.44 11.28 -18.84
N TYR A 332 10.25 12.56 -18.49
CA TYR A 332 11.07 13.66 -19.00
C TYR A 332 12.52 13.52 -18.58
N ALA A 333 12.77 13.19 -17.31
CA ALA A 333 14.12 12.93 -16.80
C ALA A 333 14.78 11.74 -17.53
N ALA A 334 14.06 10.63 -17.71
CA ALA A 334 14.57 9.45 -18.41
C ALA A 334 14.86 9.73 -19.90
N ALA A 335 14.01 10.53 -20.55
CA ALA A 335 14.23 11.00 -21.91
C ALA A 335 15.48 11.88 -22.01
N ALA A 336 15.65 12.82 -21.09
CA ALA A 336 16.83 13.68 -21.03
C ALA A 336 18.13 12.88 -20.80
N GLU A 337 18.12 11.93 -19.86
CA GLU A 337 19.23 11.02 -19.59
C GLU A 337 19.65 10.24 -20.85
N ARG A 338 18.68 9.65 -21.56
CA ARG A 338 18.96 8.87 -22.79
C ARG A 338 19.44 9.72 -23.94
N TRP A 339 18.86 10.92 -24.11
CA TRP A 339 19.32 11.86 -25.13
C TRP A 339 20.76 12.29 -24.85
N ALA A 340 21.08 12.62 -23.60
CA ALA A 340 22.43 12.98 -23.19
C ALA A 340 23.42 11.82 -23.43
N LEU A 341 23.06 10.58 -23.10
CA LEU A 341 23.89 9.40 -23.38
C LEU A 341 24.15 9.21 -24.89
N ALA A 342 23.15 9.45 -25.74
CA ALA A 342 23.31 9.39 -27.19
C ALA A 342 24.30 10.45 -27.70
N VAL A 343 24.19 11.69 -27.21
CA VAL A 343 25.14 12.76 -27.56
C VAL A 343 26.55 12.40 -27.07
N VAL A 344 26.70 11.93 -25.82
CA VAL A 344 28.00 11.51 -25.28
C VAL A 344 28.61 10.38 -26.10
N ALA A 345 27.82 9.39 -26.54
CA ALA A 345 28.29 8.30 -27.38
C ALA A 345 28.80 8.80 -28.75
N LEU A 346 28.09 9.75 -29.38
CA LEU A 346 28.53 10.36 -30.64
C LEU A 346 29.84 11.15 -30.45
N THR A 347 29.96 11.92 -29.37
CA THR A 347 31.18 12.66 -29.04
C THR A 347 32.35 11.71 -28.72
N ALA A 348 32.11 10.65 -27.94
CA ALA A 348 33.13 9.65 -27.64
C ALA A 348 33.61 8.93 -28.91
N ALA A 349 32.70 8.58 -29.83
CA ALA A 349 33.06 8.01 -31.12
C ALA A 349 33.94 8.96 -31.95
N ALA A 350 33.61 10.26 -31.96
CA ALA A 350 34.42 11.28 -32.65
C ALA A 350 35.85 11.40 -32.08
N VAL A 351 36.03 11.17 -30.78
CA VAL A 351 37.34 11.21 -30.08
C VAL A 351 38.13 9.90 -30.24
N LEU A 352 37.48 8.75 -30.11
CA LEU A 352 38.14 7.44 -30.01
C LEU A 352 38.57 6.89 -31.37
N LEU A 353 37.82 7.14 -32.45
CA LEU A 353 38.16 6.64 -33.79
C LEU A 353 39.56 7.09 -34.27
N PRO A 354 39.96 8.38 -34.16
CA PRO A 354 41.32 8.83 -34.49
C PRO A 354 42.42 8.24 -33.60
N THR A 355 42.15 8.07 -32.30
CA THR A 355 43.16 7.63 -31.31
C THR A 355 43.46 6.13 -31.43
N LEU A 356 42.43 5.31 -31.65
CA LEU A 356 42.57 3.87 -31.89
C LEU A 356 43.29 3.58 -33.23
N HIS A 357 43.01 4.36 -34.28
CA HIS A 357 43.70 4.20 -35.57
C HIS A 357 45.18 4.59 -35.52
N ARG A 358 45.53 5.63 -34.75
CA ARG A 358 46.95 5.98 -34.49
C ARG A 358 47.69 4.89 -33.72
N ARG A 359 47.01 4.18 -32.81
CA ARG A 359 47.56 3.02 -32.09
C ARG A 359 47.75 1.80 -33.00
N SER A 360 46.80 1.49 -33.89
CA SER A 360 46.90 0.32 -34.78
C SER A 360 48.03 0.41 -35.81
N ARG A 361 48.44 1.62 -36.23
CA ARG A 361 49.65 1.84 -37.04
C ARG A 361 50.97 1.70 -36.27
N ARG A 362 50.95 1.63 -34.93
CA ARG A 362 52.16 1.67 -34.10
C ARG A 362 52.59 0.35 -33.46
N ARG A 363 51.87 -0.77 -33.62
CA ARG A 363 52.36 -2.16 -33.42
C ARG A 363 51.23 -3.17 -33.62
N SER A 364 51.51 -4.20 -34.43
CA SER A 364 50.96 -5.54 -34.24
C SER A 364 51.35 -6.03 -32.84
N LEU A 365 50.42 -6.71 -32.16
CA LEU A 365 50.51 -7.30 -30.82
C LEU A 365 50.21 -6.35 -29.63
N ALA A 366 49.18 -6.77 -28.89
CA ALA A 366 48.64 -6.25 -27.63
C ALA A 366 47.64 -5.07 -27.69
N ALA A 367 46.53 -5.28 -28.40
CA ALA A 367 45.28 -4.55 -28.17
C ALA A 367 44.08 -5.50 -28.10
N GLY A 368 44.19 -6.55 -27.28
CA GLY A 368 43.03 -7.10 -26.59
C GLY A 368 43.05 -6.52 -25.18
N THR A 369 41.92 -6.05 -24.66
CA THR A 369 41.68 -5.69 -23.24
C THR A 369 42.18 -4.34 -22.70
N LEU A 370 41.71 -3.19 -23.23
CA LEU A 370 41.75 -1.94 -22.42
C LEU A 370 40.70 -0.85 -22.75
N VAL A 371 39.62 -1.20 -23.46
CA VAL A 371 38.42 -0.32 -23.58
C VAL A 371 37.16 -1.01 -23.02
N ALA A 372 37.20 -2.33 -22.79
CA ALA A 372 36.21 -3.03 -21.96
C ALA A 372 36.45 -2.88 -20.44
N ALA A 373 37.59 -2.31 -20.02
CA ALA A 373 37.96 -2.17 -18.60
C ALA A 373 37.64 -0.79 -17.99
N GLN A 374 37.22 0.21 -18.78
CA GLN A 374 36.85 1.54 -18.27
C GLN A 374 35.33 1.74 -18.06
N LEU A 375 34.52 0.70 -18.32
CA LEU A 375 33.12 0.62 -17.84
C LEU A 375 32.91 -0.44 -16.74
N ALA A 376 33.98 -1.03 -16.20
CA ALA A 376 33.92 -2.09 -15.18
C ALA A 376 34.63 -1.75 -13.85
N LEU A 377 35.10 -0.52 -13.64
CA LEU A 377 35.68 -0.06 -12.36
C LEU A 377 35.16 1.33 -11.98
N LEU A 378 33.87 1.43 -11.71
CA LEU A 378 33.44 2.14 -10.52
C LEU A 378 33.47 1.09 -9.41
N PRO A 379 34.42 1.11 -8.45
CA PRO A 379 34.09 0.49 -7.19
C PRO A 379 32.90 1.31 -6.67
N ALA A 380 31.74 0.67 -6.59
CA ALA A 380 30.79 1.05 -5.57
C ALA A 380 31.60 1.07 -4.27
N VAL A 381 31.94 2.26 -3.80
CA VAL A 381 32.43 2.44 -2.43
C VAL A 381 31.27 1.89 -1.61
N PRO A 382 31.38 0.71 -0.98
CA PRO A 382 30.35 0.35 -0.02
C PRO A 382 30.37 1.50 0.98
N PRO A 383 29.22 2.08 1.35
CA PRO A 383 29.22 3.01 2.47
C PRO A 383 29.94 2.28 3.60
N THR A 384 31.05 2.85 4.07
CA THR A 384 31.69 2.38 5.29
C THR A 384 30.60 2.43 6.32
N ALA A 385 30.02 1.27 6.63
CA ALA A 385 29.20 1.08 7.79
C ALA A 385 30.18 1.33 8.94
N ALA A 386 30.23 2.58 9.40
CA ALA A 386 30.68 2.86 10.74
C ALA A 386 29.99 1.80 11.61
N ALA A 387 30.77 1.06 12.40
CA ALA A 387 30.23 0.14 13.36
C ALA A 387 29.31 0.95 14.29
N ALA A 388 28.05 1.08 13.89
CA ALA A 388 27.02 1.69 14.69
C ALA A 388 27.03 0.88 15.99
N GLY A 389 27.06 1.59 17.13
CA GLY A 389 26.91 0.97 18.42
C GLY A 389 25.68 0.03 18.46
N PRO A 390 25.48 -0.73 19.55
CA PRO A 390 24.29 -1.57 19.65
C PRO A 390 23.05 -0.70 19.39
N LEU A 391 22.29 -1.04 18.34
CA LEU A 391 20.99 -0.46 18.08
C LEU A 391 19.96 -1.30 18.82
N CYS A 392 18.93 -0.67 19.36
CA CYS A 392 17.76 -1.33 19.92
C CYS A 392 16.54 -0.76 19.21
N ASP A 393 15.73 -1.62 18.58
CA ASP A 393 14.62 -1.21 17.71
C ASP A 393 15.03 -0.11 16.69
N GLY A 394 16.23 -0.25 16.11
CA GLY A 394 16.77 0.66 15.11
C GLY A 394 17.41 1.96 15.62
N SER A 395 17.50 2.18 16.94
CA SER A 395 18.15 3.38 17.52
C SER A 395 19.06 3.05 18.71
N ALA A 396 20.22 3.68 18.79
CA ALA A 396 21.15 3.53 19.92
C ALA A 396 20.58 4.13 21.21
N GLU A 397 19.85 5.25 21.10
CA GLU A 397 19.25 5.96 22.25
C GLU A 397 18.21 5.11 22.99
N LEU A 398 17.61 4.14 22.30
CA LEU A 398 16.59 3.27 22.90
C LEU A 398 17.20 2.16 23.77
N CYS A 399 18.49 1.85 23.62
CA CYS A 399 19.11 0.75 24.36
C CYS A 399 19.16 0.98 25.87
N ASP A 400 19.33 2.23 26.31
CA ASP A 400 19.37 2.61 27.71
C ASP A 400 17.99 3.00 28.27
N ARG A 401 16.96 3.03 27.41
CA ARG A 401 15.58 3.35 27.83
C ARG A 401 14.88 2.12 28.43
N PRO A 402 14.22 2.26 29.60
CA PRO A 402 13.28 1.28 30.12
C PRO A 402 12.18 0.98 29.11
N TYR A 403 11.77 -0.28 28.99
CA TYR A 403 10.71 -0.71 28.06
C TYR A 403 9.42 0.13 28.21
N ASP A 404 9.01 0.47 29.43
CA ASP A 404 7.81 1.26 29.71
C ASP A 404 7.92 2.75 29.31
N ARG A 405 9.10 3.18 28.87
CA ARG A 405 9.43 4.55 28.43
C ARG A 405 9.79 4.64 26.95
N VAL A 406 9.65 3.55 26.20
CA VAL A 406 9.79 3.55 24.74
C VAL A 406 8.41 3.61 24.12
N VAL A 407 8.21 4.57 23.22
CA VAL A 407 7.00 4.67 22.39
C VAL A 407 7.14 3.73 21.21
N GLN A 408 6.26 2.73 21.14
CA GLN A 408 6.17 1.75 20.05
C GLN A 408 4.93 2.01 19.21
N ILE A 409 5.03 1.80 17.90
CA ILE A 409 3.83 1.67 17.05
C ILE A 409 3.31 0.25 17.16
N GLY A 410 1.99 0.17 17.40
CA GLY A 410 1.22 -1.05 17.42
C GLY A 410 0.36 -1.20 16.16
N ALA A 411 0.29 -2.40 15.62
CA ALA A 411 -0.68 -2.76 14.59
C ALA A 411 -1.95 -3.34 15.24
N HIS A 412 -3.09 -2.66 15.06
CA HIS A 412 -4.38 -3.11 15.58
C HIS A 412 -4.97 -4.22 14.72
N ASN A 413 -5.28 -5.36 15.33
CA ASN A 413 -5.66 -6.61 14.65
C ASN A 413 -4.66 -6.97 13.57
N ALA A 414 -3.39 -7.08 13.97
CA ALA A 414 -2.23 -7.24 13.09
C ALA A 414 -2.35 -8.44 12.14
N MET A 415 -3.16 -9.45 12.46
CA MET A 415 -3.39 -10.64 11.63
C MET A 415 -4.33 -10.38 10.45
N ALA A 416 -5.19 -9.35 10.51
CA ALA A 416 -6.22 -9.11 9.54
C ALA A 416 -5.61 -8.37 8.35
N THR A 417 -5.07 -9.12 7.38
CA THR A 417 -4.29 -8.53 6.29
C THR A 417 -4.81 -8.91 4.91
N VAL A 418 -4.64 -8.00 3.94
CA VAL A 418 -4.91 -8.27 2.52
C VAL A 418 -4.01 -9.41 2.04
N ALA A 419 -2.74 -9.40 2.43
CA ALA A 419 -1.77 -10.43 2.07
C ALA A 419 -2.16 -11.83 2.56
N ASP A 420 -2.85 -11.93 3.70
CA ASP A 420 -3.36 -13.17 4.28
C ASP A 420 -4.81 -13.48 3.88
N GLY A 421 -5.41 -12.68 2.98
CA GLY A 421 -6.71 -12.96 2.36
C GLY A 421 -7.94 -12.55 3.18
N PHE A 422 -7.79 -11.66 4.15
CA PHE A 422 -8.89 -11.19 4.99
C PHE A 422 -9.83 -10.26 4.22
N LEU A 423 -11.14 -10.49 4.34
CA LEU A 423 -12.21 -9.66 3.77
C LEU A 423 -12.46 -8.38 4.57
N ASN A 424 -11.99 -8.32 5.82
CA ASN A 424 -12.03 -7.17 6.70
C ASN A 424 -10.60 -6.78 7.11
N ALA A 425 -9.72 -6.65 6.12
CA ALA A 425 -8.31 -6.39 6.37
C ALA A 425 -8.11 -5.02 7.07
N HIS A 426 -7.29 -5.02 8.11
CA HIS A 426 -6.83 -3.82 8.81
C HIS A 426 -5.46 -3.35 8.32
N HIS A 427 -4.73 -4.22 7.62
CA HIS A 427 -3.41 -3.93 7.06
C HIS A 427 -3.25 -4.55 5.67
N ASP A 428 -2.35 -4.00 4.85
CA ASP A 428 -2.09 -4.62 3.54
C ASP A 428 -1.03 -5.72 3.66
N GLN A 429 0.00 -5.50 4.47
CA GLN A 429 1.13 -6.41 4.65
C GLN A 429 0.85 -7.48 5.70
N THR A 430 1.51 -8.63 5.54
CA THR A 430 1.58 -9.71 6.55
C THR A 430 2.11 -9.19 7.90
N ILE A 431 1.89 -9.94 8.98
CA ILE A 431 2.42 -9.61 10.32
C ILE A 431 3.92 -9.29 10.29
N THR A 432 4.74 -10.10 9.59
CA THR A 432 6.18 -9.83 9.50
C THR A 432 6.48 -8.59 8.65
N GLY A 433 5.70 -8.33 7.59
CA GLY A 433 5.83 -7.11 6.81
C GLY A 433 5.51 -5.85 7.63
N GLN A 434 4.61 -5.94 8.62
CA GLN A 434 4.36 -4.85 9.57
C GLN A 434 5.59 -4.61 10.47
N LEU A 435 6.22 -5.69 10.96
CA LEU A 435 7.47 -5.59 11.73
C LEU A 435 8.62 -4.99 10.91
N ASP A 436 8.75 -5.37 9.63
CA ASP A 436 9.72 -4.80 8.68
C ASP A 436 9.53 -3.28 8.49
N ARG A 437 8.29 -2.79 8.61
CA ARG A 437 7.97 -1.35 8.55
C ARG A 437 8.30 -0.59 9.84
N GLY A 438 8.68 -1.27 10.92
CA GLY A 438 9.03 -0.65 12.20
C GLY A 438 7.96 -0.75 13.29
N VAL A 439 6.88 -1.51 13.06
CA VAL A 439 5.93 -1.88 14.11
C VAL A 439 6.65 -2.74 15.15
N ARG A 440 6.43 -2.48 16.45
CA ARG A 440 7.02 -3.26 17.55
C ARG A 440 5.98 -3.77 18.55
N ALA A 441 4.70 -3.42 18.37
CA ALA A 441 3.59 -4.07 19.05
C ALA A 441 2.59 -4.66 18.06
N LEU A 442 2.09 -5.87 18.31
CA LEU A 442 1.09 -6.54 17.50
C LEU A 442 -0.12 -6.86 18.39
N LEU A 443 -1.28 -6.33 18.06
CA LEU A 443 -2.53 -6.67 18.73
C LEU A 443 -3.14 -7.86 17.99
N LEU A 444 -3.32 -8.98 18.69
CA LEU A 444 -3.68 -10.27 18.12
C LEU A 444 -4.94 -10.86 18.75
N ASP A 445 -5.89 -11.23 17.90
CA ASP A 445 -7.14 -11.87 18.27
C ASP A 445 -6.97 -13.38 18.08
N THR A 446 -7.11 -14.13 19.17
CA THR A 446 -7.01 -15.59 19.13
C THR A 446 -8.38 -16.23 19.27
N HIS A 447 -8.68 -17.19 18.41
CA HIS A 447 -10.00 -17.80 18.34
C HIS A 447 -9.92 -19.32 18.13
N TYR A 448 -10.93 -20.02 18.66
CA TYR A 448 -11.35 -21.29 18.08
C TYR A 448 -12.20 -21.00 16.84
N TRP A 449 -12.23 -21.93 15.90
CA TRP A 449 -13.11 -21.80 14.73
C TRP A 449 -14.57 -21.66 15.18
N GLU A 450 -15.34 -20.82 14.50
CA GLU A 450 -16.68 -20.44 14.93
C GLU A 450 -17.63 -21.63 14.87
N THR A 451 -18.54 -21.67 15.85
CA THR A 451 -19.74 -22.51 15.86
C THR A 451 -20.95 -21.69 15.43
N GLY A 452 -22.06 -22.35 15.09
CA GLY A 452 -23.36 -21.73 14.85
C GLY A 452 -23.82 -20.85 16.02
N GLU A 453 -23.49 -21.24 17.25
CA GLU A 453 -23.70 -20.41 18.46
C GLU A 453 -22.95 -19.07 18.40
N THR A 454 -21.71 -19.09 17.90
CA THR A 454 -20.86 -17.91 17.79
C THR A 454 -21.29 -17.01 16.63
N LEU A 455 -21.76 -17.61 15.53
CA LEU A 455 -22.29 -16.89 14.37
C LEU A 455 -23.68 -16.29 14.61
N LEU A 456 -24.47 -16.88 15.51
CA LEU A 456 -25.82 -16.44 15.87
C LEU A 456 -25.90 -16.11 17.37
N PRO A 457 -25.22 -15.04 17.85
CA PRO A 457 -25.20 -14.72 19.26
C PRO A 457 -26.61 -14.40 19.80
N PRO A 458 -26.85 -14.58 21.12
CA PRO A 458 -28.09 -14.12 21.75
C PRO A 458 -28.25 -12.61 21.56
N GLY A 459 -29.41 -12.16 21.06
CA GLY A 459 -29.69 -10.73 20.85
C GLY A 459 -30.09 -10.33 19.43
N LEU A 460 -30.01 -11.23 18.45
CA LEU A 460 -30.50 -11.02 17.07
C LEU A 460 -32.05 -11.02 16.94
N GLY A 461 -32.79 -10.81 18.03
CA GLY A 461 -34.26 -10.87 18.05
C GLY A 461 -34.87 -12.28 17.89
N LEU A 462 -34.04 -13.30 17.65
CA LEU A 462 -34.46 -14.70 17.54
C LEU A 462 -34.69 -15.32 18.94
N ARG A 463 -35.84 -15.96 19.15
CA ARG A 463 -36.23 -16.55 20.45
C ARG A 463 -36.04 -18.07 20.49
N GLY A 464 -35.57 -18.57 21.64
CA GLY A 464 -35.44 -19.97 22.08
C GLY A 464 -35.45 -21.03 20.96
N PRO A 465 -36.56 -21.76 20.73
CA PRO A 465 -36.56 -22.91 19.80
C PRO A 465 -36.18 -22.57 18.36
N THR A 466 -36.50 -21.36 17.89
CA THR A 466 -36.15 -20.90 16.53
C THR A 466 -34.67 -20.60 16.43
N ARG A 467 -34.08 -19.96 17.46
CA ARG A 467 -32.64 -19.75 17.51
C ARG A 467 -31.88 -21.07 17.60
N ASP A 468 -32.31 -21.99 18.45
CA ASP A 468 -31.64 -23.28 18.61
C ASP A 468 -31.71 -24.13 17.34
N THR A 469 -32.82 -24.04 16.61
CA THR A 469 -32.94 -24.65 15.28
C THR A 469 -31.98 -24.00 14.29
N LEU A 470 -31.88 -22.66 14.28
CA LEU A 470 -31.01 -21.95 13.35
C LEU A 470 -29.52 -22.15 13.67
N VAL A 471 -29.16 -22.21 14.95
CA VAL A 471 -27.82 -22.56 15.41
C VAL A 471 -27.43 -23.95 14.92
N ARG A 472 -28.28 -24.97 15.16
CA ARG A 472 -28.04 -26.33 14.65
C ARG A 472 -27.94 -26.36 13.13
N ALA A 473 -28.85 -25.66 12.46
CA ALA A 473 -28.85 -25.52 11.01
C ALA A 473 -27.58 -24.86 10.46
N VAL A 474 -26.98 -23.91 11.20
CA VAL A 474 -25.69 -23.31 10.86
C VAL A 474 -24.54 -24.25 11.19
N ASP A 475 -24.58 -24.96 12.32
CA ASP A 475 -23.56 -25.95 12.69
C ASP A 475 -23.52 -27.13 11.70
N ASP A 476 -24.66 -27.58 11.19
CA ASP A 476 -24.76 -28.63 10.16
C ASP A 476 -24.14 -28.16 8.84
N VAL A 477 -24.21 -26.87 8.55
CA VAL A 477 -23.63 -26.28 7.33
C VAL A 477 -22.16 -25.93 7.52
N VAL A 478 -21.73 -25.56 8.72
CA VAL A 478 -20.38 -25.09 9.00
C VAL A 478 -19.47 -26.25 9.40
N THR A 479 -18.50 -26.56 8.54
CA THR A 479 -17.41 -27.46 8.88
C THR A 479 -16.51 -26.83 9.94
N ALA A 480 -16.55 -27.37 11.16
CA ALA A 480 -15.67 -26.94 12.24
C ALA A 480 -14.21 -27.29 11.94
N ARG A 481 -13.33 -26.29 11.89
CA ARG A 481 -11.88 -26.50 11.74
C ARG A 481 -11.22 -26.59 13.11
N ARG A 482 -10.70 -27.78 13.44
CA ARG A 482 -9.95 -27.99 14.69
C ARG A 482 -8.66 -27.16 14.68
N GLY A 483 -8.32 -26.58 15.82
CA GLY A 483 -7.08 -25.81 16.01
C GLY A 483 -7.35 -24.46 16.64
N THR A 484 -6.30 -23.65 16.68
CA THR A 484 -6.32 -22.28 17.18
C THR A 484 -5.92 -21.33 16.06
N TRP A 485 -6.71 -20.28 15.87
CA TRP A 485 -6.64 -19.38 14.74
C TRP A 485 -6.42 -17.95 15.20
N LEU A 486 -5.85 -17.16 14.30
CA LEU A 486 -5.87 -15.70 14.37
C LEU A 486 -6.93 -15.22 13.37
N CYS A 487 -7.95 -14.53 13.86
CA CYS A 487 -8.99 -13.95 13.03
C CYS A 487 -9.65 -12.76 13.73
N HIS A 488 -10.31 -11.87 12.98
CA HIS A 488 -11.03 -10.73 13.54
C HIS A 488 -12.51 -10.80 13.15
N GLY A 489 -13.38 -11.06 14.11
CA GLY A 489 -14.76 -11.46 13.84
C GLY A 489 -14.83 -12.93 13.40
N PRO A 490 -15.75 -13.30 12.49
CA PRO A 490 -15.81 -14.66 11.99
C PRO A 490 -14.51 -15.05 11.25
N CYS A 491 -13.78 -16.08 11.73
CA CYS A 491 -12.60 -16.64 11.07
C CYS A 491 -12.83 -17.06 9.60
N ARG A 492 -14.06 -17.38 9.19
CA ARG A 492 -14.38 -17.61 7.76
C ARG A 492 -14.21 -16.38 6.86
N LEU A 493 -14.17 -15.17 7.43
CA LEU A 493 -13.88 -13.94 6.69
C LEU A 493 -12.38 -13.70 6.52
N GLY A 494 -11.55 -14.56 7.08
CA GLY A 494 -10.10 -14.48 7.05
C GLY A 494 -9.53 -15.11 8.31
N ALA A 495 -8.61 -16.06 8.14
CA ALA A 495 -7.97 -16.73 9.26
C ALA A 495 -6.58 -17.20 8.91
N SER A 496 -5.69 -17.07 9.90
CA SER A 496 -4.34 -17.64 9.86
C SER A 496 -4.15 -18.59 11.03
N GLY A 497 -3.42 -19.70 10.83
CA GLY A 497 -3.11 -20.61 11.93
C GLY A 497 -2.22 -19.95 12.98
N LEU A 498 -2.63 -19.95 14.25
CA LEU A 498 -1.92 -19.26 15.34
C LEU A 498 -0.45 -19.69 15.45
N THR A 499 -0.18 -20.98 15.57
CA THR A 499 1.18 -21.52 15.70
C THR A 499 2.05 -21.18 14.49
N ALA A 500 1.47 -21.12 13.29
CA ALA A 500 2.21 -20.78 12.07
C ALA A 500 2.66 -19.31 12.06
N GLN A 501 1.76 -18.39 12.45
CA GLN A 501 2.08 -16.97 12.55
C GLN A 501 3.05 -16.68 13.71
N LEU A 502 2.88 -17.32 14.86
CA LEU A 502 3.85 -17.26 15.97
C LEU A 502 5.24 -17.74 15.54
N ARG A 503 5.33 -18.80 14.75
CA ARG A 503 6.61 -19.27 14.19
C ARG A 503 7.21 -18.27 13.20
N ALA A 504 6.39 -17.58 12.42
CA ALA A 504 6.86 -16.51 11.53
C ALA A 504 7.46 -15.34 12.33
N ILE A 505 6.77 -14.89 13.41
CA ILE A 505 7.29 -13.89 14.35
C ILE A 505 8.61 -14.35 14.98
N GLY A 506 8.70 -15.62 15.41
CA GLY A 506 9.92 -16.20 15.97
C GLY A 506 11.11 -16.16 15.01
N ARG A 507 10.90 -16.59 13.76
CA ARG A 507 11.94 -16.50 12.70
C ARG A 507 12.34 -15.06 12.43
N TRP A 508 11.39 -14.14 12.43
CA TRP A 508 11.67 -12.72 12.25
C TRP A 508 12.55 -12.20 13.39
N LEU A 509 12.22 -12.50 14.65
CA LEU A 509 13.02 -12.13 15.81
C LEU A 509 14.42 -12.77 15.81
N ASP A 510 14.59 -13.94 15.21
CA ASP A 510 15.92 -14.55 15.04
C ASP A 510 16.77 -13.80 14.01
N ALA A 511 16.16 -13.35 12.92
CA ALA A 511 16.82 -12.49 11.93
C ALA A 511 17.07 -11.06 12.45
N HIS A 512 16.32 -10.63 13.47
CA HIS A 512 16.36 -9.30 14.07
C HIS A 512 16.75 -9.38 15.56
N PRO A 513 18.01 -9.73 15.89
CA PRO A 513 18.43 -10.01 17.27
C PRO A 513 18.42 -8.77 18.18
N ARG A 514 18.26 -7.58 17.61
CA ARG A 514 18.31 -6.27 18.27
C ARG A 514 16.93 -5.65 18.47
N ASP A 515 15.87 -6.41 18.21
CA ASP A 515 14.50 -5.94 18.29
C ASP A 515 13.74 -6.62 19.43
N VAL A 516 12.90 -5.84 20.11
CA VAL A 516 11.96 -6.28 21.14
C VAL A 516 10.55 -6.10 20.60
N VAL A 517 9.75 -7.16 20.67
CA VAL A 517 8.37 -7.16 20.15
C VAL A 517 7.38 -7.41 21.29
N THR A 518 6.26 -6.70 21.25
CA THR A 518 5.15 -6.81 22.18
C THR A 518 3.96 -7.48 21.49
N LEU A 519 3.37 -8.49 22.11
CA LEU A 519 2.10 -9.08 21.70
C LEU A 519 1.04 -8.74 22.72
N ILE A 520 -0.03 -8.09 22.29
CA ILE A 520 -1.24 -7.86 23.10
C ILE A 520 -2.30 -8.79 22.55
N VAL A 521 -2.65 -9.84 23.30
CA VAL A 521 -3.51 -10.91 22.82
C VAL A 521 -4.91 -10.72 23.37
N GLN A 522 -5.88 -10.47 22.49
CA GLN A 522 -7.29 -10.65 22.80
C GLN A 522 -7.58 -12.16 22.84
N ASP A 523 -7.66 -12.67 24.05
CA ASP A 523 -7.61 -14.10 24.37
C ASP A 523 -8.98 -14.79 24.27
N GLY A 524 -9.38 -15.14 23.05
CA GLY A 524 -10.55 -15.98 22.78
C GLY A 524 -10.27 -17.49 22.81
N ILE A 525 -9.07 -17.91 23.22
CA ILE A 525 -8.71 -19.31 23.47
C ILE A 525 -8.24 -19.50 24.92
N THR A 526 -8.23 -20.75 25.39
CA THR A 526 -7.78 -21.05 26.76
C THR A 526 -6.29 -20.73 26.97
N PRO A 527 -5.87 -20.30 28.18
CA PRO A 527 -4.46 -20.06 28.49
C PRO A 527 -3.54 -21.26 28.19
N ALA A 528 -4.02 -22.49 28.42
CA ALA A 528 -3.28 -23.71 28.11
C ALA A 528 -3.10 -23.93 26.60
N ALA A 529 -4.05 -23.49 25.77
CA ALA A 529 -3.91 -23.51 24.31
C ALA A 529 -2.91 -22.46 23.83
N THR A 530 -2.93 -21.26 24.42
CA THR A 530 -1.91 -20.24 24.19
C THR A 530 -0.52 -20.75 24.54
N GLU A 531 -0.33 -21.33 25.74
CA GLU A 531 0.96 -21.89 26.16
C GLU A 531 1.51 -22.91 25.16
N ARG A 532 0.64 -23.84 24.76
CA ARG A 532 0.98 -24.90 23.79
C ARG A 532 1.40 -24.29 22.46
N ALA A 533 0.66 -23.32 21.93
CA ALA A 533 0.98 -22.67 20.66
C ALA A 533 2.34 -21.96 20.70
N PHE A 534 2.66 -21.24 21.79
CA PHE A 534 3.95 -20.59 21.98
C PHE A 534 5.11 -21.59 22.09
N ARG A 535 4.88 -22.71 22.79
CA ARG A 535 5.86 -23.80 22.90
C ARG A 535 6.13 -24.47 21.55
N GLU A 536 5.08 -24.80 20.80
CA GLU A 536 5.18 -25.42 19.46
C GLU A 536 5.76 -24.48 18.40
N ALA A 537 5.61 -23.16 18.59
CA ALA A 537 6.25 -22.14 17.78
C ALA A 537 7.73 -21.93 18.14
N GLY A 538 8.22 -22.48 19.26
CA GLY A 538 9.60 -22.32 19.71
C GLY A 538 9.92 -20.95 20.33
N LEU A 539 8.90 -20.23 20.80
CA LEU A 539 9.03 -18.86 21.32
C LEU A 539 9.44 -18.80 22.80
N THR A 540 9.41 -19.90 23.53
CA THR A 540 9.64 -19.93 24.99
C THR A 540 10.97 -19.30 25.42
N ARG A 541 12.01 -19.44 24.59
CA ARG A 541 13.34 -18.85 24.80
C ARG A 541 13.38 -17.32 24.71
N LEU A 542 12.39 -16.70 24.08
CA LEU A 542 12.33 -15.26 23.82
C LEU A 542 11.50 -14.50 24.87
N LEU A 543 10.72 -15.21 25.68
CA LEU A 543 9.70 -14.62 26.53
C LEU A 543 10.30 -13.76 27.65
N ALA A 544 9.91 -12.49 27.66
CA ALA A 544 10.16 -11.58 28.76
C ALA A 544 9.14 -11.82 29.87
N ARG A 545 9.60 -11.71 31.12
CA ARG A 545 8.71 -11.72 32.30
C ARG A 545 8.47 -10.29 32.73
N PRO A 546 7.21 -9.81 32.73
CA PRO A 546 6.88 -8.51 33.31
C PRO A 546 7.33 -8.42 34.79
N PRO A 547 7.59 -7.21 35.31
CA PRO A 547 7.95 -7.04 36.72
C PRO A 547 6.89 -7.63 37.66
N ALA A 548 7.31 -8.28 38.74
CA ALA A 548 6.36 -8.89 39.69
C ALA A 548 5.44 -7.86 40.37
N ASP A 549 5.98 -6.66 40.63
CA ASP A 549 5.21 -5.47 40.99
C ASP A 549 4.78 -4.74 39.72
N PRO A 550 3.46 -4.66 39.40
CA PRO A 550 2.98 -3.95 38.21
C PRO A 550 3.29 -2.45 38.15
N THR A 551 3.67 -1.86 39.29
CA THR A 551 4.11 -0.46 39.40
C THR A 551 5.64 -0.30 39.43
N GLY A 552 6.36 -1.42 39.45
CA GLY A 552 7.81 -1.50 39.47
C GLY A 552 8.48 -1.16 38.13
N PRO A 553 9.77 -0.81 38.12
CA PRO A 553 10.49 -0.43 36.90
C PRO A 553 10.66 -1.61 35.94
N TRP A 554 10.57 -1.34 34.64
CA TRP A 554 10.91 -2.31 33.60
C TRP A 554 12.42 -2.30 33.29
N PRO A 555 13.00 -3.43 32.84
CA PRO A 555 14.35 -3.44 32.31
C PRO A 555 14.48 -2.55 31.06
N THR A 556 15.71 -2.11 30.76
CA THR A 556 16.00 -1.40 29.51
C THR A 556 15.94 -2.34 28.31
N LEU A 557 15.68 -1.80 27.11
CA LEU A 557 15.68 -2.63 25.89
C LEU A 557 17.02 -3.32 25.67
N GLY A 558 18.14 -2.63 25.90
CA GLY A 558 19.47 -3.24 25.82
C GLY A 558 19.66 -4.41 26.79
N THR A 559 19.07 -4.33 27.99
CA THR A 559 19.09 -5.44 28.97
C THR A 559 18.24 -6.61 28.51
N MET A 560 17.04 -6.35 28.00
CA MET A 560 16.14 -7.36 27.45
C MET A 560 16.80 -8.11 26.29
N ILE A 561 17.42 -7.39 25.35
CA ILE A 561 18.15 -7.94 24.21
C ILE A 561 19.33 -8.81 24.66
N ARG A 562 20.17 -8.32 25.58
CA ARG A 562 21.31 -9.10 26.12
C ARG A 562 20.88 -10.40 26.81
N ARG A 563 19.71 -10.41 27.45
CA ARG A 563 19.13 -11.60 28.10
C ARG A 563 18.40 -12.53 27.13
N GLY A 564 18.24 -12.14 25.87
CA GLY A 564 17.41 -12.87 24.89
C GLY A 564 15.91 -12.79 25.17
N GLN A 565 15.48 -11.98 26.16
CA GLN A 565 14.09 -11.81 26.59
C GLN A 565 13.41 -10.70 25.77
N ARG A 566 13.17 -10.98 24.49
CA ARG A 566 12.79 -9.98 23.48
C ARG A 566 11.33 -10.04 23.04
N LEU A 567 10.52 -10.89 23.66
CA LEU A 567 9.09 -11.02 23.37
C LEU A 567 8.27 -10.78 24.64
N VAL A 568 7.62 -9.62 24.73
CA VAL A 568 6.68 -9.28 25.79
C VAL A 568 5.28 -9.71 25.36
N VAL A 569 4.53 -10.39 26.22
CA VAL A 569 3.19 -10.90 25.87
C VAL A 569 2.21 -10.54 26.97
N PHE A 570 1.06 -9.99 26.60
CA PHE A 570 -0.05 -9.73 27.51
C PHE A 570 -1.34 -10.39 27.01
N ALA A 571 -2.20 -10.81 27.94
CA ALA A 571 -3.59 -11.14 27.67
C ALA A 571 -4.48 -9.90 27.92
N GLU A 572 -5.59 -9.73 27.20
CA GLU A 572 -6.53 -8.65 27.50
C GLU A 572 -7.50 -9.02 28.63
N GLN A 573 -7.96 -10.28 28.69
CA GLN A 573 -8.98 -10.74 29.64
C GLN A 573 -8.41 -11.73 30.66
N ALA A 574 -7.64 -12.73 30.23
CA ALA A 574 -7.14 -13.76 31.11
C ALA A 574 -6.09 -13.24 32.10
N ASP A 575 -6.18 -13.74 33.33
CA ASP A 575 -5.06 -13.81 34.26
C ASP A 575 -4.41 -15.18 34.09
N GLY A 576 -3.65 -15.36 32.99
CA GLY A 576 -3.02 -16.64 32.66
C GLY A 576 -2.07 -17.12 33.77
N PRO A 577 -1.98 -18.44 34.06
CA PRO A 577 -1.09 -18.95 35.12
C PRO A 577 0.39 -18.81 34.78
N MET A 578 0.71 -18.48 33.51
CA MET A 578 2.06 -18.32 33.00
C MET A 578 2.62 -16.95 33.43
N PRO A 579 3.75 -16.88 34.17
CA PRO A 579 4.31 -15.60 34.65
C PRO A 579 4.71 -14.61 33.55
N TRP A 580 4.86 -15.08 32.31
CA TRP A 580 5.19 -14.27 31.13
C TRP A 580 3.95 -13.77 30.36
N TYR A 581 2.74 -14.21 30.73
CA TYR A 581 1.47 -13.88 30.07
C TYR A 581 0.43 -13.32 31.06
N PRO A 582 0.72 -12.22 31.77
CA PRO A 582 -0.26 -11.63 32.66
C PRO A 582 -1.31 -10.81 31.89
N ASN A 583 -2.41 -10.48 32.57
CA ASN A 583 -3.38 -9.52 32.07
C ASN A 583 -2.73 -8.13 31.89
N LEU A 584 -2.91 -7.53 30.71
CA LEU A 584 -2.38 -6.22 30.32
C LEU A 584 -2.79 -5.13 31.31
N TYR A 585 -4.05 -5.11 31.72
CA TYR A 585 -4.63 -4.06 32.54
C TYR A 585 -4.19 -4.11 34.01
N ARG A 586 -3.39 -5.09 34.42
CA ARG A 586 -2.61 -4.99 35.67
C ARG A 586 -1.50 -3.95 35.55
N TYR A 587 -0.93 -3.80 34.35
CA TYR A 587 0.24 -2.95 34.06
C TYR A 587 -0.10 -1.69 33.26
N ALA A 588 -1.24 -1.69 32.56
CA ALA A 588 -1.57 -0.67 31.57
C ALA A 588 -2.88 0.08 31.85
N THR A 589 -2.95 1.29 31.29
CA THR A 589 -4.21 2.01 31.02
C THR A 589 -4.33 2.24 29.52
N GLU A 590 -5.54 2.46 29.02
CA GLU A 590 -5.77 2.79 27.61
C GLU A 590 -6.80 3.91 27.40
N THR A 591 -6.86 4.41 26.15
CA THR A 591 -7.95 5.27 25.66
C THR A 591 -9.09 4.43 25.06
N PRO A 592 -10.29 5.01 24.81
CA PRO A 592 -11.36 4.33 24.09
C PRO A 592 -10.92 3.82 22.72
N TYR A 593 -11.47 2.67 22.30
CA TYR A 593 -11.18 2.02 21.01
C TYR A 593 -12.38 1.97 20.06
N GLN A 594 -13.61 2.18 20.56
CA GLN A 594 -14.82 2.20 19.73
C GLN A 594 -15.02 3.59 19.12
N ILE A 595 -14.27 3.88 18.07
CA ILE A 595 -14.21 5.19 17.44
C ILE A 595 -14.68 5.08 15.98
N ALA A 596 -15.77 5.76 15.66
CA ALA A 596 -16.33 5.78 14.31
C ALA A 596 -15.79 6.96 13.47
N ASP A 597 -15.33 8.03 14.13
CA ASP A 597 -14.82 9.23 13.48
C ASP A 597 -13.54 9.77 14.12
N PRO A 598 -12.58 10.27 13.33
CA PRO A 598 -11.33 10.86 13.83
C PRO A 598 -11.52 11.91 14.93
N GLU A 599 -12.61 12.67 14.88
CA GLU A 599 -12.92 13.76 15.79
C GLU A 599 -13.29 13.27 17.20
N GLN A 600 -13.64 11.98 17.35
CA GLN A 600 -13.92 11.33 18.64
C GLN A 600 -12.65 10.82 19.34
N LEU A 601 -11.48 10.90 18.69
CA LEU A 601 -10.21 10.46 19.27
C LEU A 601 -9.78 11.35 20.43
N ASP A 602 -10.12 10.94 21.65
CA ASP A 602 -9.79 11.66 22.87
C ASP A 602 -8.66 10.99 23.69
N CYS A 603 -8.47 11.47 24.92
CA CYS A 603 -7.53 10.93 25.90
C CYS A 603 -8.23 10.43 27.17
N ALA A 604 -9.53 10.14 27.11
CA ALA A 604 -10.28 9.64 28.25
C ALA A 604 -9.72 8.28 28.70
N PRO A 605 -9.78 7.94 30.01
CA PRO A 605 -9.49 6.58 30.43
C PRO A 605 -10.58 5.61 29.94
N ASN A 606 -10.15 4.42 29.51
CA ASN A 606 -11.03 3.29 29.25
C ASN A 606 -10.64 2.10 30.16
N ARG A 607 -10.20 0.98 29.59
CA ARG A 607 -9.75 -0.19 30.38
C ARG A 607 -8.47 0.13 31.16
N GLY A 608 -8.30 -0.53 32.30
CA GLY A 608 -7.18 -0.28 33.22
C GLY A 608 -7.33 0.96 34.12
N GLY A 609 -8.38 1.76 33.96
CA GLY A 609 -8.74 2.85 34.86
C GLY A 609 -7.94 4.15 34.68
N ALA A 610 -8.22 5.14 35.54
CA ALA A 610 -7.68 6.49 35.40
C ALA A 610 -6.32 6.73 36.09
N GLY A 611 -5.89 5.80 36.97
CA GLY A 611 -4.74 6.00 37.86
C GLY A 611 -3.38 6.04 37.16
N HIS A 612 -2.46 6.85 37.68
CA HIS A 612 -1.11 7.08 37.11
C HIS A 612 -0.05 6.07 37.57
N ALA A 613 -0.38 5.16 38.49
CA ALA A 613 0.55 4.17 39.04
C ALA A 613 0.98 3.11 37.99
N LYS A 614 0.11 2.84 37.00
CA LYS A 614 0.38 1.90 35.93
C LYS A 614 1.36 2.47 34.92
N ARG A 615 2.30 1.65 34.47
CA ARG A 615 3.47 2.10 33.69
C ARG A 615 3.31 1.97 32.19
N ILE A 616 2.38 1.16 31.72
CA ILE A 616 2.10 1.02 30.30
C ILE A 616 0.91 1.93 29.95
N PHE A 617 1.02 2.64 28.84
CA PHE A 617 -0.10 3.40 28.28
C PHE A 617 -0.33 2.99 26.83
N LEU A 618 -1.47 2.36 26.55
CA LEU A 618 -1.93 2.00 25.22
C LEU A 618 -2.83 3.11 24.67
N LEU A 619 -2.34 3.85 23.68
CA LEU A 619 -3.12 4.84 22.97
C LEU A 619 -3.78 4.18 21.76
N ASN A 620 -5.09 3.94 21.85
CA ASN A 620 -5.89 3.46 20.72
C ASN A 620 -6.05 4.62 19.72
N HIS A 621 -5.42 4.51 18.56
CA HIS A 621 -5.30 5.54 17.54
C HIS A 621 -5.74 5.01 16.17
N PHE A 622 -6.96 4.51 16.12
CA PHE A 622 -7.56 3.96 14.92
C PHE A 622 -9.05 4.28 14.87
N VAL A 623 -9.61 4.19 13.67
CA VAL A 623 -11.04 4.36 13.39
C VAL A 623 -11.56 3.08 12.74
N THR A 624 -12.71 2.62 13.21
CA THR A 624 -13.39 1.43 12.69
C THR A 624 -14.84 1.80 12.37
N ARG A 625 -15.22 1.66 11.10
CA ARG A 625 -16.60 1.87 10.61
C ARG A 625 -17.14 0.56 10.08
N ASP A 626 -18.38 0.23 10.44
CA ASP A 626 -19.04 -1.01 9.99
C ASP A 626 -18.19 -2.28 10.18
N ARG A 627 -17.40 -2.33 11.25
CA ARG A 627 -16.47 -3.42 11.61
C ARG A 627 -15.29 -3.62 10.64
N SER A 628 -14.98 -2.62 9.82
CA SER A 628 -13.78 -2.56 8.99
C SER A 628 -12.87 -1.41 9.43
N ALA A 629 -11.56 -1.58 9.27
CA ALA A 629 -10.62 -0.47 9.37
C ALA A 629 -10.89 0.52 8.24
N ASP A 630 -11.06 1.79 8.60
CA ASP A 630 -11.33 2.84 7.62
C ASP A 630 -10.02 3.36 7.02
N ARG A 631 -9.83 3.10 5.72
CA ARG A 631 -8.57 3.43 5.03
C ARG A 631 -8.35 4.93 4.90
N ALA A 632 -9.41 5.68 4.58
CA ALA A 632 -9.35 7.13 4.39
C ALA A 632 -9.07 7.87 5.71
N ALA A 633 -9.67 7.41 6.81
CA ALA A 633 -9.39 7.94 8.15
C ALA A 633 -7.94 7.64 8.55
N ALA A 634 -7.45 6.41 8.34
CA ALA A 634 -6.07 6.04 8.64
C ALA A 634 -5.05 6.94 7.89
N ALA A 635 -5.27 7.20 6.60
CA ALA A 635 -4.43 8.11 5.81
C ALA A 635 -4.36 9.54 6.39
N ARG A 636 -5.41 9.99 7.08
CA ARG A 636 -5.44 11.30 7.76
C ARG A 636 -4.79 11.27 9.14
N ILE A 637 -5.15 10.30 9.98
CA ILE A 637 -4.76 10.31 11.40
C ILE A 637 -3.37 9.74 11.64
N ASN A 638 -2.89 8.84 10.79
CA ASN A 638 -1.55 8.24 10.93
C ASN A 638 -0.41 9.18 10.50
N GLN A 639 -0.71 10.44 10.19
CA GLN A 639 0.31 11.44 9.88
C GLN A 639 1.14 11.76 11.13
N PRO A 640 2.48 11.92 11.00
CA PRO A 640 3.36 12.15 12.13
C PRO A 640 2.91 13.29 13.05
N GLU A 641 2.47 14.39 12.45
CA GLU A 641 2.04 15.60 13.15
C GLU A 641 0.78 15.34 13.99
N PHE A 642 -0.17 14.58 13.46
CA PHE A 642 -1.40 14.22 14.16
C PHE A 642 -1.10 13.31 15.36
N ILE A 643 -0.35 12.23 15.13
CA ILE A 643 0.04 11.29 16.19
C ILE A 643 0.84 12.00 17.28
N VAL A 644 1.86 12.78 16.91
CA VAL A 644 2.71 13.51 17.88
C VAL A 644 1.87 14.51 18.68
N GLY A 645 0.99 15.26 18.01
CA GLY A 645 0.08 16.21 18.66
C GLY A 645 -0.82 15.53 19.69
N ARG A 646 -1.49 14.44 19.30
CA ARG A 646 -2.38 13.67 20.18
C ARG A 646 -1.62 13.00 21.31
N ALA A 647 -0.51 12.32 21.02
CA ALA A 647 0.30 11.65 22.04
C ALA A 647 0.82 12.64 23.10
N ARG A 648 1.25 13.85 22.71
CA ARG A 648 1.65 14.91 23.64
C ARG A 648 0.48 15.48 24.44
N LEU A 649 -0.68 15.65 23.82
CA LEU A 649 -1.90 16.04 24.53
C LEU A 649 -2.26 15.01 25.60
N CYS A 650 -2.36 13.74 25.23
CA CYS A 650 -2.65 12.67 26.16
C CYS A 650 -1.55 12.54 27.22
N ALA A 651 -0.28 12.79 26.89
CA ALA A 651 0.79 12.77 27.87
C ALA A 651 0.63 13.85 28.95
N ARG A 652 0.18 15.05 28.59
CA ARG A 652 -0.13 16.11 29.57
C ARG A 652 -1.28 15.73 30.48
N LEU A 653 -2.32 15.07 29.95
CA LEU A 653 -3.51 14.68 30.71
C LEU A 653 -3.31 13.40 31.53
N ARG A 654 -2.48 12.47 31.05
CA ARG A 654 -2.28 11.13 31.62
C ARG A 654 -0.96 10.99 32.39
N GLY A 655 -0.11 12.02 32.36
CA GLY A 655 1.16 12.09 33.10
C GLY A 655 2.29 11.28 32.50
N ARG A 656 2.12 10.70 31.30
CA ARG A 656 3.15 9.94 30.58
C ARG A 656 2.85 9.85 29.09
N LEU A 657 3.90 9.75 28.28
CA LEU A 657 3.76 9.37 26.88
C LEU A 657 3.18 7.95 26.75
N PRO A 658 2.46 7.66 25.66
CA PRO A 658 2.06 6.30 25.31
C PRO A 658 3.26 5.38 25.20
N THR A 659 3.17 4.17 25.74
CA THR A 659 4.14 3.10 25.48
C THR A 659 3.82 2.42 24.14
N VAL A 660 2.54 2.28 23.81
CA VAL A 660 2.08 1.70 22.53
C VAL A 660 1.06 2.66 21.92
N ILE A 661 1.21 2.99 20.64
CA ILE A 661 0.22 3.70 19.84
C ILE A 661 -0.30 2.72 18.79
N ALA A 662 -1.50 2.18 19.00
CA ALA A 662 -2.10 1.22 18.09
C ALA A 662 -2.80 1.92 16.92
N VAL A 663 -2.52 1.52 15.69
CA VAL A 663 -3.07 2.11 14.46
C VAL A 663 -3.64 1.05 13.52
N ASN A 664 -4.60 1.44 12.67
CA ASN A 664 -5.00 0.69 11.48
C ASN A 664 -4.16 1.14 10.28
N HIS A 665 -4.03 0.28 9.26
CA HIS A 665 -3.28 0.55 8.02
C HIS A 665 -1.91 1.19 8.26
N VAL A 666 -0.98 0.46 8.89
CA VAL A 666 0.39 0.91 9.22
C VAL A 666 1.21 1.40 8.01
N GLN A 667 0.75 1.10 6.80
CA GLN A 667 1.31 1.57 5.55
C GLN A 667 0.93 3.01 5.20
N LEU A 668 -0.18 3.52 5.74
CA LEU A 668 -0.69 4.85 5.47
C LEU A 668 -0.18 5.85 6.51
N GLY A 669 0.29 6.99 6.04
CA GLY A 669 1.02 7.96 6.86
C GLY A 669 2.40 7.44 7.26
N ASP A 670 2.95 8.00 8.35
CA ASP A 670 4.25 7.58 8.88
C ASP A 670 4.22 7.57 10.41
N ALA A 671 3.44 6.63 10.94
CA ALA A 671 3.33 6.43 12.38
C ALA A 671 4.70 6.12 13.03
N VAL A 672 5.59 5.45 12.31
CA VAL A 672 6.92 5.08 12.82
C VAL A 672 7.80 6.31 12.99
N GLU A 673 7.77 7.26 12.06
CA GLU A 673 8.39 8.57 12.26
C GLU A 673 7.78 9.33 13.44
N ALA A 674 6.47 9.24 13.65
CA ALA A 674 5.83 9.81 14.84
C ALA A 674 6.43 9.25 16.14
N ALA A 675 6.58 7.93 16.24
CA ALA A 675 7.21 7.27 17.39
C ALA A 675 8.69 7.68 17.55
N ARG A 676 9.45 7.76 16.45
CA ARG A 676 10.85 8.27 16.48
C ARG A 676 10.92 9.68 17.05
N ARG A 677 10.03 10.59 16.62
CA ARG A 677 9.95 11.95 17.15
C ARG A 677 9.59 11.98 18.64
N LEU A 678 8.70 11.11 19.11
CA LEU A 678 8.32 11.04 20.52
C LEU A 678 9.44 10.46 21.40
N ASN A 679 10.22 9.50 20.86
CA ASN A 679 11.35 8.90 21.56
C ASN A 679 12.59 9.80 21.65
N ARG A 680 12.77 10.76 20.73
CA ARG A 680 13.90 11.73 20.79
C ARG A 680 13.75 12.80 21.87
N VAL A 681 12.52 13.12 22.28
CA VAL A 681 12.19 14.26 23.16
C VAL A 681 11.82 13.80 24.58
N SER A 682 11.97 12.51 24.89
CA SER A 682 11.53 11.91 26.16
C SER A 682 12.64 11.58 27.12
#